data_AF-A0A8W8NQZ8-F1
#
_entry.id   AF-A0A8W8NQZ8-F1
#
_cell.length_a   1.000
_cell.length_b   1.000
_cell.length_c   1.000
_cell.angle_alpha   90.00
_cell.angle_beta   90.00
_cell.angle_gamma   90.00
#
_symmetry.space_group_name_H-M   'P 1'
#
loop_
_entity.id
_entity.type
_entity.pdbx_description
1 polymer ?
#
loop_
_entity_poly.entity_id
_entity_poly.type
_entity_poly.pdbx_seq_one_letter_code
_entity_poly.pdbx_strand_id
1 'polypeptide(L)'
;MSFKGTRYENTDDNFSNLNENKQDAHSSARSGIKKNYMDLPPDVDIDEKIHQENPYGDMYANEQFCPDILIKDIGSAIMKKRKDDDDGFKREYASLPYGERYPCDTGKLQINVPKNRFKTTFPYDHSRVILRKNAGSDSDYINANYIDGQERKNEYIASQGPKESTLGDFWEMVCQDQVKQIIMLTNLREGRKIKCHQYWPDLGNKEIYGTISVKSMEEKQYAFYTLRKFQVSQKAMNSYVVSQFHYTTWPDHGTPDPLCLVIFHSHVTHEHSNQDVAPTLVHCSAGIGRTGTYIALDSLYHAGRKSGRVNVAEYVKTMRANRMNMIQTYEQYMTVFLALQEAFKAVPDPQGTVKFCQRISQMLKDAPANYSGLRKEYELLRKVCPVYTNDDYKLAKQNMPKQRKDVILPLDKYGLYLTSNVPTRGGFINAIVVSSHSTDNGFIVTHYPTPEDAVDFLRLLIDHESSTVICMDPLHNIDQIKSWLPLPSSEKIVSPFKVVHSSSKDNNVKLSVISIHKEGEEPHKVTVAEPKAELKTQNVHDTSSLRSLVSFALSCPNDSPITVVSKDGASLCGVFCAVFNSIQQITMDDNIDVFTTVRQLQTRRPEFCSTQDEYGLIYQTVYDHLQTTLHHLLGRIAAGKGAKQLNKNEVVNAVNGTKMSLSKYGSTVETTNLARLARIILGPCTHVLQDVLKKNMNPSVLPGKVKTLITLLPKFKKSPFTKEQETIVYTGIYSDFDITLLYTLYRNICTFPPHSKQWGNVPNPGDRSESANIERIRLLRNKYQGHHSSISISSSDFNQEWQAVFDIVKELELYLGTRTVYQEEVKKITQCCMDPEQETKYIEKLLDLNKKLDDISVKVENTCVCKKRKEFFDREVSSWKEDDKVFLETHNFPAMFNRVVDKTYVTFVGVPGSGKSVTARHIALKLQEEGYYILPIKDISDIETHCIPDILQVFVIDDVVGVFGFDESMFNKLWTYTNKFDSEYTFIHDSMFEIVACHFGRQFPELMIQYMSSDYLANYIKVDGNESESRISENEESTECKASGLCIIISESHYPMLAERLFRDVENGEILVFGHEALKHPSVLQTFIEVIARKSYGELYSIFLSELKEDDEIMFSFVESQMKKKNEAWDERLEFYQIKDLLFDRRYFVKRVRAISWVIYHGHNQILQYIIDQILTEKGNVNDLFQNSYNKDEEEMAYDSVDVERGAVMAARDSDIESDMKKLHVKQDM
;
A
#
# COMPACT_ATOMS: atom_id res chain seq x y z
N MET A 1 12.66 -42.81 36.03
CA MET A 1 12.78 -42.59 37.50
C MET A 1 13.78 -41.49 37.73
N SER A 2 13.42 -40.56 38.60
CA SER A 2 14.14 -39.33 38.94
C SER A 2 15.53 -39.57 39.55
N PHE A 3 16.43 -38.58 39.43
CA PHE A 3 17.05 -37.79 40.52
C PHE A 3 18.32 -37.09 39.99
N LYS A 4 18.39 -35.75 40.13
CA LYS A 4 19.33 -34.96 40.99
C LYS A 4 20.81 -35.38 40.85
N GLY A 5 21.79 -34.50 40.69
CA GLY A 5 21.90 -33.07 40.95
C GLY A 5 23.34 -32.76 41.38
N THR A 6 23.69 -31.45 41.42
CA THR A 6 24.82 -30.81 42.14
C THR A 6 26.26 -31.16 41.72
N ARG A 7 27.30 -30.32 41.83
CA ARG A 7 27.57 -28.86 41.95
C ARG A 7 29.10 -28.74 42.13
N TYR A 8 29.66 -27.54 42.02
CA TYR A 8 31.01 -27.04 42.40
C TYR A 8 32.11 -27.16 41.34
N GLU A 9 33.10 -26.27 41.22
CA GLU A 9 33.30 -24.81 41.38
C GLU A 9 34.83 -24.60 41.23
N ASN A 10 35.22 -23.39 40.79
CA ASN A 10 36.49 -22.68 41.07
C ASN A 10 37.75 -22.99 40.22
N THR A 11 38.22 -21.99 39.45
CA THR A 11 39.35 -21.03 39.70
C THR A 11 40.69 -21.65 39.28
N ASP A 12 41.69 -20.99 38.69
CA ASP A 12 41.98 -19.61 38.30
C ASP A 12 43.30 -19.68 37.47
N ASP A 13 43.68 -18.54 36.90
CA ASP A 13 45.06 -18.04 36.79
C ASP A 13 46.00 -18.36 35.60
N ASN A 14 46.32 -17.27 34.90
CA ASN A 14 47.64 -16.62 34.78
C ASN A 14 48.21 -16.30 33.38
N PHE A 15 48.66 -15.05 33.31
CA PHE A 15 49.12 -14.21 32.20
C PHE A 15 50.58 -14.43 31.77
N SER A 16 50.85 -14.05 30.50
CA SER A 16 52.06 -13.38 29.96
C SER A 16 53.38 -14.19 29.94
N ASN A 17 54.28 -14.13 28.95
CA ASN A 17 54.83 -12.94 28.29
C ASN A 17 55.80 -13.32 27.14
N LEU A 18 56.04 -12.37 26.23
CA LEU A 18 57.27 -12.07 25.46
C LEU A 18 57.62 -12.75 24.12
N ASN A 19 57.82 -11.86 23.14
CA ASN A 19 58.48 -11.96 21.84
C ASN A 19 59.96 -12.32 21.92
N GLU A 20 60.51 -12.97 20.87
CA GLU A 20 61.60 -12.41 20.04
C GLU A 20 62.03 -13.31 18.85
N ASN A 21 62.51 -12.63 17.80
CA ASN A 21 63.43 -13.06 16.73
C ASN A 21 62.92 -13.76 15.45
N LYS A 22 63.05 -13.03 14.33
CA LYS A 22 63.13 -13.51 12.94
C LYS A 22 64.59 -13.85 12.60
N GLN A 23 64.85 -15.00 11.97
CA GLN A 23 65.78 -15.11 10.83
C GLN A 23 65.69 -16.48 10.12
N ASP A 24 65.86 -16.41 8.80
CA ASP A 24 66.36 -17.42 7.84
C ASP A 24 65.47 -18.55 7.28
N ALA A 25 64.95 -18.25 6.08
CA ALA A 25 65.25 -18.87 4.79
C ALA A 25 65.24 -20.41 4.60
N HIS A 26 64.35 -20.80 3.67
CA HIS A 26 64.45 -21.87 2.67
C HIS A 26 64.20 -23.35 3.03
N SER A 27 63.06 -23.81 2.50
CA SER A 27 62.90 -24.99 1.62
C SER A 27 62.10 -26.19 2.16
N SER A 28 61.03 -26.47 1.39
CA SER A 28 60.33 -27.74 1.17
C SER A 28 59.82 -28.55 2.38
N ALA A 29 58.51 -28.43 2.63
CA ALA A 29 57.60 -29.56 2.60
C ALA A 29 56.14 -29.07 2.44
N ARG A 30 55.66 -29.05 1.20
CA ARG A 30 54.23 -28.97 0.90
C ARG A 30 53.61 -30.35 1.18
N SER A 31 52.84 -30.46 2.26
CA SER A 31 51.71 -31.38 2.33
C SER A 31 50.52 -30.60 2.90
N GLY A 32 49.73 -30.02 1.99
CA GLY A 32 48.48 -29.35 2.34
C GLY A 32 47.45 -30.37 2.78
N ILE A 33 47.10 -30.35 4.06
CA ILE A 33 45.86 -30.96 4.55
C ILE A 33 44.74 -29.97 4.22
N LYS A 34 44.02 -30.21 3.13
CA LYS A 34 42.70 -29.61 2.90
C LYS A 34 41.76 -30.22 3.94
N LYS A 35 41.30 -29.44 4.91
CA LYS A 35 40.06 -29.77 5.66
C LYS A 35 38.89 -29.22 4.86
N ASN A 36 38.14 -30.12 4.21
CA ASN A 36 36.85 -29.80 3.60
C ASN A 36 35.82 -29.57 4.71
N TYR A 37 35.17 -28.41 4.71
CA TYR A 37 34.06 -28.08 5.62
C TYR A 37 32.75 -28.82 5.29
N MET A 38 32.74 -29.66 4.25
CA MET A 38 31.59 -30.44 3.79
C MET A 38 31.33 -31.74 4.59
N ASP A 39 32.23 -32.14 5.50
CA ASP A 39 32.13 -33.39 6.28
C ASP A 39 31.76 -33.16 7.76
N LEU A 40 31.06 -32.08 8.09
CA LEU A 40 30.49 -31.92 9.43
C LEU A 40 29.28 -32.85 9.60
N PRO A 41 29.14 -33.57 10.73
CA PRO A 41 27.97 -34.41 10.98
C PRO A 41 26.66 -33.61 10.84
N PRO A 42 25.58 -34.20 10.31
CA PRO A 42 24.29 -33.52 10.07
C PRO A 42 23.61 -32.97 11.34
N ASP A 43 24.14 -33.26 12.53
CA ASP A 43 23.62 -32.81 13.83
C ASP A 43 24.35 -31.59 14.42
N VAL A 44 25.25 -30.92 13.67
CA VAL A 44 25.96 -29.72 14.14
C VAL A 44 25.09 -28.47 13.96
N ASP A 45 24.77 -27.78 15.07
CA ASP A 45 24.11 -26.47 14.94
C ASP A 45 25.18 -25.44 14.56
N ILE A 46 25.07 -24.94 13.34
CA ILE A 46 25.92 -23.88 12.81
C ILE A 46 25.84 -22.63 13.70
N ASP A 47 24.64 -22.31 14.21
CA ASP A 47 24.41 -21.17 15.10
C ASP A 47 25.13 -21.33 16.45
N GLU A 48 25.42 -22.57 16.89
CA GLU A 48 26.12 -22.83 18.16
C GLU A 48 27.64 -22.98 18.00
N LYS A 49 28.13 -23.53 16.88
CA LYS A 49 29.55 -23.89 16.71
C LYS A 49 30.42 -22.86 15.96
N ILE A 50 29.85 -21.92 15.20
CA ILE A 50 30.66 -20.85 14.58
C ILE A 50 31.27 -19.91 15.64
N HIS A 51 30.73 -19.92 16.85
CA HIS A 51 31.23 -19.11 17.96
C HIS A 51 32.67 -19.44 18.42
N GLN A 52 33.28 -20.53 17.95
CA GLN A 52 34.53 -21.01 18.52
C GLN A 52 35.82 -20.53 17.85
N GLU A 53 35.80 -19.88 16.69
CA GLU A 53 36.98 -19.17 16.14
C GLU A 53 36.59 -18.55 14.80
N ASN A 54 36.85 -17.26 14.57
CA ASN A 54 37.02 -16.74 13.21
C ASN A 54 38.42 -17.21 12.78
N PRO A 55 38.56 -18.29 11.98
CA PRO A 55 39.89 -18.87 11.68
C PRO A 55 40.81 -17.92 10.90
N TYR A 56 40.30 -16.75 10.50
CA TYR A 56 41.02 -15.73 9.76
C TYR A 56 41.28 -14.45 10.60
N GLY A 57 40.74 -14.36 11.82
CA GLY A 57 40.60 -13.10 12.59
C GLY A 57 41.90 -12.43 13.03
N ASP A 58 42.93 -13.21 13.38
CA ASP A 58 44.17 -12.63 13.93
C ASP A 58 45.24 -12.32 12.86
N MET A 59 45.09 -12.81 11.62
CA MET A 59 46.08 -12.55 10.54
C MET A 59 45.89 -11.22 9.82
N TYR A 60 44.70 -10.60 9.87
CA TYR A 60 44.32 -9.48 9.00
C TYR A 60 43.78 -8.25 9.76
N ALA A 61 44.10 -8.12 11.06
CA ALA A 61 43.58 -7.06 11.93
C ALA A 61 44.07 -5.63 11.59
N ASN A 62 45.06 -5.48 10.70
CA ASN A 62 45.63 -4.19 10.33
C ASN A 62 45.49 -3.94 8.80
N GLU A 63 44.81 -2.83 8.46
CA GLU A 63 44.45 -2.27 7.12
C GLU A 63 43.24 -2.92 6.42
N GLN A 64 42.25 -2.21 5.85
CA GLN A 64 42.33 -1.07 4.92
C GLN A 64 40.94 -0.38 4.79
N PHE A 65 40.91 0.89 4.37
CA PHE A 65 39.70 1.60 3.94
C PHE A 65 38.98 0.81 2.83
N CYS A 66 37.72 0.43 3.05
CA CYS A 66 36.92 -0.27 2.05
C CYS A 66 36.08 0.76 1.29
N PRO A 67 36.47 1.13 0.05
CA PRO A 67 35.79 2.19 -0.69
C PRO A 67 34.40 1.75 -1.15
N ASP A 68 33.54 2.74 -1.36
CA ASP A 68 32.23 2.53 -1.99
C ASP A 68 32.36 1.89 -3.36
N ILE A 69 31.45 0.96 -3.66
CA ILE A 69 31.36 0.29 -4.95
C ILE A 69 30.20 0.90 -5.73
N LEU A 70 30.48 1.40 -6.94
CA LEU A 70 29.43 1.82 -7.87
C LEU A 70 28.58 0.61 -8.26
N ILE A 71 27.26 0.79 -8.35
CA ILE A 71 26.33 -0.32 -8.64
C ILE A 71 26.69 -1.08 -9.92
N LYS A 72 27.11 -0.36 -10.96
CA LYS A 72 27.56 -0.95 -12.23
C LYS A 72 28.80 -1.85 -12.09
N ASP A 73 29.60 -1.65 -11.04
CA ASP A 73 30.89 -2.31 -10.83
C ASP A 73 30.81 -3.46 -9.79
N ILE A 74 29.64 -3.70 -9.18
CA ILE A 74 29.43 -4.81 -8.23
C ILE A 74 29.84 -6.15 -8.84
N GLY A 75 29.47 -6.42 -10.10
CA GLY A 75 29.84 -7.66 -10.77
C GLY A 75 31.35 -7.85 -10.94
N SER A 76 32.06 -6.76 -11.27
CA SER A 76 33.52 -6.76 -11.37
C SER A 76 34.18 -6.97 -10.00
N ALA A 77 33.62 -6.37 -8.95
CA ALA A 77 34.08 -6.55 -7.58
C ALA A 77 33.92 -8.01 -7.11
N ILE A 78 32.78 -8.65 -7.40
CA ILE A 78 32.54 -10.07 -7.12
C ILE A 78 33.58 -10.92 -7.84
N MET A 79 33.75 -10.76 -9.15
CA MET A 79 34.75 -11.52 -9.92
C MET A 79 36.17 -11.39 -9.35
N LYS A 80 36.55 -10.18 -8.88
CA LYS A 80 37.85 -9.96 -8.24
C LYS A 80 37.96 -10.69 -6.90
N LYS A 81 36.92 -10.62 -6.06
CA LYS A 81 36.91 -11.20 -4.71
C LYS A 81 36.78 -12.73 -4.70
N ARG A 82 36.19 -13.32 -5.73
CA ARG A 82 36.07 -14.79 -5.89
C ARG A 82 37.34 -15.49 -6.36
N LYS A 83 38.36 -14.74 -6.80
CA LYS A 83 39.65 -15.33 -7.17
C LYS A 83 40.28 -16.06 -5.99
N ASP A 84 41.04 -17.10 -6.32
CA ASP A 84 41.82 -17.87 -5.35
C ASP A 84 40.97 -18.45 -4.20
N ASP A 85 39.86 -19.10 -4.54
CA ASP A 85 38.93 -19.73 -3.58
C ASP A 85 38.25 -18.71 -2.64
N ASP A 86 37.63 -17.69 -3.22
CA ASP A 86 36.92 -16.62 -2.49
C ASP A 86 37.79 -15.85 -1.45
N ASP A 87 39.12 -15.86 -1.64
CA ASP A 87 40.11 -15.25 -0.73
C ASP A 87 39.84 -13.75 -0.48
N GLY A 88 39.41 -13.02 -1.49
CA GLY A 88 39.03 -11.60 -1.34
C GLY A 88 37.80 -11.38 -0.45
N PHE A 89 36.83 -12.29 -0.47
CA PHE A 89 35.68 -12.26 0.44
C PHE A 89 36.08 -12.70 1.85
N LYS A 90 36.86 -13.78 1.96
CA LYS A 90 37.33 -14.32 3.25
C LYS A 90 38.15 -13.28 4.01
N ARG A 91 39.09 -12.58 3.37
CA ARG A 91 39.89 -11.51 4.00
C ARG A 91 39.05 -10.32 4.46
N GLU A 92 38.17 -9.79 3.60
CA GLU A 92 37.33 -8.64 3.97
C GLU A 92 36.39 -9.00 5.12
N TYR A 93 35.74 -10.17 5.06
CA TYR A 93 34.89 -10.65 6.14
C TYR A 93 35.67 -10.84 7.46
N ALA A 94 36.89 -11.38 7.38
CA ALA A 94 37.76 -11.58 8.53
C ALA A 94 38.17 -10.28 9.23
N SER A 95 38.26 -9.18 8.46
CA SER A 95 38.57 -7.84 9.00
C SER A 95 37.41 -7.18 9.76
N LEU A 96 36.19 -7.73 9.64
CA LEU A 96 35.01 -7.15 10.30
C LEU A 96 35.02 -7.43 11.81
N PRO A 97 34.57 -6.48 12.64
CA PRO A 97 34.41 -6.65 14.08
C PRO A 97 33.67 -7.94 14.45
N TYR A 98 34.24 -8.78 15.31
CA TYR A 98 33.61 -10.02 15.77
C TYR A 98 33.57 -10.09 17.30
N GLY A 99 32.62 -10.85 17.84
CA GLY A 99 32.44 -11.08 19.26
C GLY A 99 31.62 -10.00 19.96
N GLU A 100 31.56 -10.10 21.28
CA GLU A 100 30.93 -9.13 22.17
C GLU A 100 31.85 -7.89 22.30
N ARG A 101 31.41 -6.76 21.75
CA ARG A 101 32.16 -5.49 21.78
C ARG A 101 31.54 -4.42 22.66
N TYR A 102 30.27 -4.59 23.02
CA TYR A 102 29.52 -3.71 23.90
C TYR A 102 28.87 -4.55 25.00
N PRO A 103 28.50 -3.93 26.15
CA PRO A 103 27.86 -4.66 27.26
C PRO A 103 26.59 -5.40 26.85
N CYS A 104 26.40 -6.57 27.46
CA CYS A 104 25.25 -7.47 27.32
C CYS A 104 24.70 -7.90 28.69
N ASP A 105 24.85 -7.04 29.70
CA ASP A 105 24.64 -7.35 31.10
C ASP A 105 23.19 -7.76 31.37
N THR A 106 22.21 -7.05 30.77
CA THR A 106 20.78 -7.36 30.93
C THR A 106 20.46 -8.77 30.44
N GLY A 107 21.01 -9.15 29.28
CA GLY A 107 20.79 -10.47 28.70
C GLY A 107 21.45 -11.61 29.48
N LYS A 108 22.50 -11.29 30.26
CA LYS A 108 23.24 -12.24 31.11
C LYS A 108 22.69 -12.37 32.53
N LEU A 109 21.74 -11.52 32.93
CA LEU A 109 21.05 -11.66 34.23
C LEU A 109 20.40 -13.04 34.35
N GLN A 110 20.52 -13.68 35.52
CA GLN A 110 20.04 -15.04 35.76
C GLN A 110 18.54 -15.23 35.44
N ILE A 111 17.73 -14.19 35.65
CA ILE A 111 16.30 -14.19 35.31
C ILE A 111 16.04 -14.17 33.79
N ASN A 112 16.96 -13.63 33.00
CA ASN A 112 16.85 -13.48 31.55
C ASN A 112 17.57 -14.59 30.75
N VAL A 113 18.53 -15.30 31.37
CA VAL A 113 19.22 -16.45 30.75
C VAL A 113 18.23 -17.47 30.12
N PRO A 114 17.12 -17.87 30.78
CA PRO A 114 16.15 -18.77 30.18
C PRO A 114 15.41 -18.19 28.96
N LYS A 115 15.35 -16.86 28.80
CA LYS A 115 14.73 -16.18 27.66
C LYS A 115 15.63 -16.19 26.41
N ASN A 116 16.92 -16.50 26.56
CA ASN A 116 17.86 -16.62 25.43
C ASN A 116 17.80 -18.02 24.80
N ARG A 117 17.85 -18.07 23.46
CA ARG A 117 17.97 -19.33 22.72
C ARG A 117 19.40 -19.88 22.78
N PHE A 118 20.39 -19.01 22.69
CA PHE A 118 21.81 -19.37 22.66
C PHE A 118 22.54 -18.77 23.87
N LYS A 119 23.56 -19.48 24.37
CA LYS A 119 24.36 -19.06 25.54
C LYS A 119 25.40 -17.99 25.23
N THR A 120 25.58 -17.69 23.96
CA THR A 120 26.66 -16.85 23.41
C THR A 120 26.13 -15.69 22.57
N THR A 121 24.82 -15.62 22.32
CA THR A 121 24.19 -14.57 21.52
C THR A 121 23.24 -13.78 22.39
N PHE A 122 23.71 -12.62 22.85
CA PHE A 122 22.96 -11.69 23.69
C PHE A 122 22.72 -10.38 22.92
N PRO A 123 21.64 -9.66 23.21
CA PRO A 123 21.48 -8.31 22.69
C PRO A 123 22.45 -7.36 23.41
N TYR A 124 23.03 -6.40 22.70
CA TYR A 124 23.75 -5.30 23.35
C TYR A 124 22.77 -4.40 24.12
N ASP A 125 23.17 -3.94 25.30
CA ASP A 125 22.27 -3.19 26.18
C ASP A 125 21.83 -1.85 25.59
N HIS A 126 22.71 -1.14 24.87
CA HIS A 126 22.45 0.21 24.35
C HIS A 126 21.42 0.26 23.20
N SER A 127 21.16 -0.87 22.55
CA SER A 127 20.30 -0.98 21.36
C SER A 127 19.23 -2.06 21.53
N ARG A 128 19.14 -2.72 22.69
CA ARG A 128 18.16 -3.77 22.92
C ARG A 128 16.74 -3.20 22.87
N VAL A 129 15.80 -4.03 22.46
CA VAL A 129 14.38 -3.69 22.61
C VAL A 129 14.00 -3.85 24.09
N ILE A 130 13.38 -2.82 24.66
CA ILE A 130 12.93 -2.77 26.05
C ILE A 130 11.41 -2.96 26.07
N LEU A 131 10.92 -4.00 26.73
CA LEU A 131 9.47 -4.25 26.83
C LEU A 131 8.84 -3.37 27.89
N ARG A 132 7.69 -2.75 27.57
CA ARG A 132 6.89 -2.00 28.55
C ARG A 132 6.38 -2.97 29.64
N LYS A 133 6.64 -2.66 30.92
CA LYS A 133 6.25 -3.52 32.06
C LYS A 133 4.73 -3.60 32.16
N ASN A 134 4.16 -4.77 31.83
CA ASN A 134 2.78 -5.10 32.20
C ASN A 134 2.72 -5.54 33.68
N ALA A 135 1.63 -5.22 34.38
CA ALA A 135 1.42 -5.64 35.77
C ALA A 135 1.51 -7.17 35.89
N GLY A 136 2.63 -7.68 36.43
CA GLY A 136 2.93 -9.10 36.60
C GLY A 136 4.10 -9.66 35.79
N SER A 137 4.82 -8.87 34.97
CA SER A 137 6.08 -9.32 34.35
C SER A 137 7.30 -8.97 35.22
N ASP A 138 8.10 -9.97 35.56
CA ASP A 138 9.32 -9.82 36.37
C ASP A 138 10.52 -9.24 35.59
N SER A 139 10.41 -9.01 34.28
CA SER A 139 11.52 -8.53 33.43
C SER A 139 11.05 -7.78 32.18
N ASP A 140 11.77 -6.70 31.82
CA ASP A 140 11.61 -5.88 30.59
C ASP A 140 12.35 -6.47 29.37
N TYR A 141 12.90 -7.68 29.52
CA TYR A 141 13.85 -8.25 28.57
C TYR A 141 13.19 -9.07 27.46
N ILE A 142 13.63 -8.80 26.23
CA ILE A 142 13.54 -9.68 25.07
C ILE A 142 14.89 -9.70 24.34
N ASN A 143 15.28 -10.84 23.76
CA ASN A 143 16.50 -10.93 22.94
C ASN A 143 16.25 -10.39 21.53
N ALA A 144 16.30 -9.07 21.42
CA ALA A 144 16.18 -8.33 20.17
C ALA A 144 16.95 -7.00 20.27
N ASN A 145 17.41 -6.46 19.14
CA ASN A 145 18.00 -5.13 19.04
C ASN A 145 17.35 -4.34 17.91
N TYR A 146 17.22 -3.03 18.10
CA TYR A 146 17.00 -2.11 17.00
C TYR A 146 18.26 -2.06 16.13
N ILE A 147 18.09 -2.06 14.81
CA ILE A 147 19.16 -1.91 13.82
C ILE A 147 18.87 -0.69 12.98
N ASP A 148 19.89 0.15 12.81
CA ASP A 148 19.79 1.34 11.98
C ASP A 148 19.79 0.99 10.48
N GLY A 149 18.93 1.69 9.74
CA GLY A 149 19.02 1.78 8.30
C GLY A 149 20.10 2.78 7.87
N GLN A 150 20.20 3.00 6.56
CA GLN A 150 21.13 3.98 6.01
C GLN A 150 20.65 5.43 6.23
N GLU A 151 19.34 5.63 6.29
CA GLU A 151 18.73 6.97 6.44
C GLU A 151 17.86 7.09 7.69
N ARG A 152 17.36 5.96 8.21
CA ARG A 152 16.43 5.93 9.35
C ARG A 152 17.03 5.13 10.51
N LYS A 153 17.09 5.78 11.68
CA LYS A 153 17.47 5.11 12.94
C LYS A 153 16.39 4.11 13.35
N ASN A 154 16.78 2.98 13.94
CA ASN A 154 15.86 1.93 14.39
C ASN A 154 14.88 1.44 13.30
N GLU A 155 15.31 1.41 12.05
CA GLU A 155 14.50 0.99 10.90
C GLU A 155 14.08 -0.49 10.99
N TYR A 156 14.91 -1.33 11.62
CA TYR A 156 14.62 -2.74 11.80
C TYR A 156 14.67 -3.15 13.26
N ILE A 157 13.98 -4.23 13.59
CA ILE A 157 14.19 -5.00 14.83
C ILE A 157 14.77 -6.35 14.45
N ALA A 158 16.03 -6.61 14.83
CA ALA A 158 16.67 -7.91 14.69
C ALA A 158 16.43 -8.74 15.96
N SER A 159 15.61 -9.79 15.85
CA SER A 159 15.19 -10.61 17.00
C SER A 159 15.59 -12.08 16.85
N GLN A 160 15.75 -12.79 17.97
CA GLN A 160 15.85 -14.26 17.94
C GLN A 160 14.50 -14.88 17.55
N GLY A 161 14.52 -16.09 17.01
CA GLY A 161 13.29 -16.87 16.83
C GLY A 161 12.70 -17.22 18.20
N PRO A 162 11.44 -16.85 18.49
CA PRO A 162 10.89 -16.96 19.84
C PRO A 162 10.89 -18.40 20.36
N LYS A 163 11.06 -18.52 21.67
CA LYS A 163 10.92 -19.77 22.42
C LYS A 163 9.47 -19.90 22.88
N GLU A 164 9.06 -21.11 23.23
CA GLU A 164 7.74 -21.34 23.84
C GLU A 164 7.48 -20.40 25.04
N SER A 165 8.48 -20.25 25.91
CA SER A 165 8.41 -19.37 27.08
C SER A 165 8.46 -17.87 26.77
N THR A 166 8.72 -17.45 25.52
CA THR A 166 8.87 -16.04 25.14
C THR A 166 7.89 -15.63 24.03
N LEU A 167 6.83 -16.42 23.77
CA LEU A 167 5.82 -16.10 22.76
C LEU A 167 5.04 -14.82 23.12
N GLY A 168 4.70 -14.66 24.41
CA GLY A 168 4.05 -13.45 24.91
C GLY A 168 4.94 -12.22 24.76
N ASP A 169 6.20 -12.31 25.22
CA ASP A 169 7.21 -11.25 25.07
C ASP A 169 7.39 -10.83 23.60
N PHE A 170 7.40 -11.79 22.67
CA PHE A 170 7.55 -11.51 21.23
C PHE A 170 6.38 -10.72 20.67
N TRP A 171 5.14 -11.08 21.00
CA TRP A 171 3.98 -10.30 20.56
C TRP A 171 3.87 -8.96 21.27
N GLU A 172 4.30 -8.86 22.52
CA GLU A 172 4.37 -7.58 23.23
C GLU A 172 5.31 -6.60 22.50
N MET A 173 6.47 -7.08 22.05
CA MET A 173 7.39 -6.32 21.20
C MET A 173 6.70 -5.88 19.89
N VAL A 174 6.02 -6.80 19.20
CA VAL A 174 5.30 -6.49 17.94
C VAL A 174 4.24 -5.40 18.17
N CYS A 175 3.47 -5.50 19.25
CA CYS A 175 2.43 -4.52 19.59
C CYS A 175 2.99 -3.17 20.04
N GLN A 176 3.98 -3.13 20.93
CA GLN A 176 4.48 -1.86 21.47
C GLN A 176 5.16 -1.00 20.39
N ASP A 177 5.84 -1.64 19.43
CA ASP A 177 6.55 -0.99 18.32
C ASP A 177 5.67 -0.87 17.06
N GLN A 178 4.39 -1.26 17.14
CA GLN A 178 3.42 -1.21 16.04
C GLN A 178 3.93 -1.88 14.74
N VAL A 179 4.64 -3.01 14.90
CA VAL A 179 5.26 -3.73 13.79
C VAL A 179 4.19 -4.25 12.84
N LYS A 180 4.20 -3.77 11.60
CA LYS A 180 3.28 -4.21 10.54
C LYS A 180 3.83 -5.36 9.69
N GLN A 181 5.15 -5.54 9.66
CA GLN A 181 5.81 -6.56 8.85
C GLN A 181 6.79 -7.39 9.69
N ILE A 182 6.64 -8.71 9.60
CA ILE A 182 7.54 -9.68 10.22
C ILE A 182 8.21 -10.53 9.13
N ILE A 183 9.53 -10.58 9.12
CA ILE A 183 10.32 -11.33 8.15
C ILE A 183 10.99 -12.49 8.89
N MET A 184 10.48 -13.69 8.65
CA MET A 184 10.94 -14.93 9.25
C MET A 184 11.82 -15.69 8.25
N LEU A 185 13.09 -15.90 8.59
CA LEU A 185 14.12 -16.45 7.68
C LEU A 185 14.61 -17.84 8.10
N THR A 186 13.80 -18.59 8.84
CA THR A 186 14.12 -19.96 9.28
C THR A 186 12.85 -20.78 9.38
N ASN A 187 12.96 -22.07 9.08
CA ASN A 187 11.88 -23.01 9.36
C ASN A 187 11.76 -23.23 10.88
N LEU A 188 10.63 -23.76 11.34
CA LEU A 188 10.45 -24.11 12.75
C LEU A 188 11.47 -25.15 13.22
N ARG A 189 11.79 -26.10 12.33
CA ARG A 189 12.75 -27.17 12.55
C ARG A 189 13.66 -27.33 11.34
N GLU A 190 14.92 -27.58 11.62
CA GLU A 190 16.01 -27.75 10.66
C GLU A 190 16.81 -28.98 11.12
N GLY A 191 16.87 -30.01 10.28
CA GLY A 191 17.22 -31.38 10.69
C GLY A 191 16.39 -31.86 11.89
N ARG A 192 17.05 -32.12 13.03
CA ARG A 192 16.41 -32.52 14.29
C ARG A 192 16.23 -31.37 15.29
N LYS A 193 16.71 -30.16 14.95
CA LYS A 193 16.79 -29.04 15.90
C LYS A 193 15.62 -28.07 15.71
N ILE A 194 15.08 -27.59 16.82
CA ILE A 194 14.05 -26.56 16.84
C ILE A 194 14.72 -25.19 16.72
N LYS A 195 14.50 -24.51 15.60
CA LYS A 195 15.09 -23.19 15.31
C LYS A 195 14.19 -22.04 15.71
N CYS A 196 12.87 -22.23 15.67
CA CYS A 196 11.85 -21.26 16.06
C CYS A 196 10.62 -22.00 16.59
N HIS A 197 9.95 -21.49 17.63
CA HIS A 197 8.61 -21.99 17.97
C HIS A 197 7.58 -21.27 17.10
N GLN A 198 6.50 -21.96 16.77
CA GLN A 198 5.38 -21.35 16.07
C GLN A 198 4.74 -20.32 17.00
N TYR A 199 4.68 -19.08 16.54
CA TYR A 199 4.13 -17.95 17.30
C TYR A 199 2.85 -17.40 16.67
N TRP A 200 2.23 -18.15 15.76
CA TRP A 200 1.00 -17.77 15.08
C TRP A 200 -0.01 -18.91 15.11
N PRO A 201 -1.32 -18.60 15.14
CA PRO A 201 -2.36 -19.62 15.03
C PRO A 201 -2.51 -20.12 13.60
N ASP A 202 -3.06 -21.32 13.44
CA ASP A 202 -3.45 -21.85 12.13
C ASP A 202 -4.50 -20.96 11.44
N LEU A 203 -4.60 -21.04 10.11
CA LEU A 203 -5.51 -20.22 9.30
C LEU A 203 -6.96 -20.27 9.82
N GLY A 204 -7.55 -19.10 10.05
CA GLY A 204 -8.92 -18.93 10.56
C GLY A 204 -9.04 -19.00 12.09
N ASN A 205 -8.02 -19.52 12.77
CA ASN A 205 -7.99 -19.62 14.23
C ASN A 205 -7.48 -18.34 14.88
N LYS A 206 -7.76 -18.23 16.18
CA LYS A 206 -7.33 -17.14 17.05
C LYS A 206 -6.66 -17.73 18.28
N GLU A 207 -5.51 -17.20 18.63
CA GLU A 207 -4.77 -17.54 19.84
C GLU A 207 -4.46 -16.29 20.66
N ILE A 208 -4.20 -16.49 21.96
CA ILE A 208 -3.88 -15.43 22.90
C ILE A 208 -2.47 -15.66 23.41
N TYR A 209 -1.59 -14.70 23.16
CA TYR A 209 -0.21 -14.68 23.65
C TYR A 209 -0.09 -13.57 24.71
N GLY A 210 -0.08 -13.95 25.98
CA GLY A 210 -0.14 -12.98 27.08
C GLY A 210 -1.46 -12.19 27.07
N THR A 211 -1.39 -10.89 26.81
CA THR A 211 -2.58 -10.00 26.71
C THR A 211 -3.05 -9.77 25.28
N ILE A 212 -2.32 -10.30 24.30
CA ILE A 212 -2.48 -10.00 22.88
C ILE A 212 -3.21 -11.13 22.18
N SER A 213 -4.24 -10.77 21.43
CA SER A 213 -5.03 -11.69 20.61
C SER A 213 -4.60 -11.59 19.16
N VAL A 214 -4.14 -12.69 18.59
CA VAL A 214 -3.70 -12.81 17.21
C VAL A 214 -4.66 -13.75 16.48
N LYS A 215 -5.22 -13.31 15.36
CA LYS A 215 -6.10 -14.11 14.51
C LYS A 215 -5.51 -14.24 13.12
N SER A 216 -5.39 -15.46 12.61
CA SER A 216 -4.93 -15.70 11.23
C SER A 216 -6.05 -15.48 10.24
N MET A 217 -5.83 -14.59 9.28
CA MET A 217 -6.83 -14.13 8.31
C MET A 217 -6.58 -14.67 6.91
N GLU A 218 -5.32 -14.84 6.54
CA GLU A 218 -4.90 -15.23 5.20
C GLU A 218 -3.57 -15.98 5.28
N GLU A 219 -3.41 -17.01 4.45
CA GLU A 219 -2.16 -17.73 4.24
C GLU A 219 -2.00 -18.05 2.75
N LYS A 220 -0.89 -17.61 2.15
CA LYS A 220 -0.51 -17.85 0.77
C LYS A 220 0.84 -18.55 0.73
N GLN A 221 0.87 -19.75 0.16
CA GLN A 221 2.09 -20.53 -0.01
C GLN A 221 2.70 -20.29 -1.39
N TYR A 222 3.95 -19.84 -1.41
CA TYR A 222 4.78 -19.71 -2.61
C TYR A 222 5.89 -20.75 -2.60
N ALA A 223 6.59 -20.90 -3.71
CA ALA A 223 7.61 -21.94 -3.88
C ALA A 223 8.68 -21.93 -2.77
N PHE A 224 9.17 -20.75 -2.40
CA PHE A 224 10.29 -20.60 -1.45
C PHE A 224 9.95 -19.76 -0.22
N TYR A 225 8.70 -19.31 -0.08
CA TYR A 225 8.25 -18.57 1.10
C TYR A 225 6.73 -18.70 1.31
N THR A 226 6.26 -18.26 2.48
CA THR A 226 4.83 -18.20 2.82
C THR A 226 4.49 -16.80 3.32
N LEU A 227 3.38 -16.23 2.84
CA LEU A 227 2.83 -14.98 3.34
C LEU A 227 1.63 -15.29 4.25
N ARG A 228 1.60 -14.72 5.45
CA ARG A 228 0.45 -14.78 6.36
C ARG A 228 0.02 -13.38 6.76
N LYS A 229 -1.28 -13.13 6.87
CA LYS A 229 -1.83 -11.89 7.43
C LYS A 229 -2.57 -12.18 8.72
N PHE A 230 -2.19 -11.45 9.77
CA PHE A 230 -2.75 -11.58 11.11
C PHE A 230 -3.50 -10.33 11.50
N GLN A 231 -4.67 -10.47 12.11
CA GLN A 231 -5.32 -9.38 12.85
C GLN A 231 -4.84 -9.44 14.29
N VAL A 232 -4.14 -8.41 14.73
CA VAL A 232 -3.58 -8.28 16.08
C VAL A 232 -4.43 -7.31 16.89
N SER A 233 -4.71 -7.65 18.15
CA SER A 233 -5.54 -6.83 19.04
C SER A 233 -5.07 -6.94 20.49
N GLN A 234 -4.94 -5.80 21.17
CA GLN A 234 -4.60 -5.70 22.59
C GLN A 234 -5.69 -4.87 23.29
N LYS A 235 -6.04 -5.20 24.54
CA LYS A 235 -7.06 -4.43 25.28
C LYS A 235 -6.62 -2.97 25.36
N ALA A 236 -7.51 -2.04 24.98
CA ALA A 236 -7.30 -0.59 24.86
C ALA A 236 -6.57 -0.08 23.60
N MET A 237 -6.17 -0.94 22.65
CA MET A 237 -5.62 -0.51 21.35
C MET A 237 -6.53 -0.95 20.19
N ASN A 238 -6.55 -0.14 19.12
CA ASN A 238 -7.21 -0.51 17.88
C ASN A 238 -6.54 -1.75 17.27
N SER A 239 -7.34 -2.65 16.70
CA SER A 239 -6.78 -3.79 15.99
C SER A 239 -6.11 -3.34 14.69
N TYR A 240 -4.97 -3.93 14.37
CA TYR A 240 -4.24 -3.67 13.13
C TYR A 240 -3.79 -4.98 12.47
N VAL A 241 -3.36 -4.91 11.22
CA VAL A 241 -2.95 -6.07 10.44
C VAL A 241 -1.42 -6.16 10.43
N VAL A 242 -0.91 -7.37 10.67
CA VAL A 242 0.51 -7.70 10.59
C VAL A 242 0.71 -8.75 9.50
N SER A 243 1.59 -8.47 8.55
CA SER A 243 2.00 -9.40 7.50
C SER A 243 3.28 -10.12 7.91
N GLN A 244 3.27 -11.45 7.94
CA GLN A 244 4.46 -12.27 8.12
C GLN A 244 4.89 -12.87 6.78
N PHE A 245 6.15 -12.62 6.41
CA PHE A 245 6.82 -13.21 5.26
C PHE A 245 7.83 -14.24 5.77
N HIS A 246 7.55 -15.52 5.53
CA HIS A 246 8.35 -16.65 6.01
C HIS A 246 9.12 -17.30 4.85
N TYR A 247 10.42 -17.06 4.75
CA TYR A 247 11.29 -17.71 3.76
C TYR A 247 11.60 -19.17 4.17
N THR A 248 11.15 -20.14 3.38
CA THR A 248 11.08 -21.57 3.78
C THR A 248 12.18 -22.45 3.20
N THR A 249 12.93 -21.98 2.19
CA THR A 249 13.94 -22.78 1.49
C THR A 249 15.37 -22.30 1.75
N TRP A 250 15.59 -21.49 2.79
CA TRP A 250 16.95 -21.12 3.19
C TRP A 250 17.59 -22.37 3.83
N PRO A 251 18.64 -22.94 3.22
CA PRO A 251 19.17 -24.22 3.68
C PRO A 251 19.81 -24.10 5.06
N ASP A 252 19.73 -25.19 5.83
CA ASP A 252 20.36 -25.35 7.14
C ASP A 252 21.86 -25.04 7.05
N HIS A 253 22.53 -25.62 6.03
CA HIS A 253 23.91 -25.36 5.65
C HIS A 253 23.96 -24.60 4.31
N GLY A 254 24.48 -23.38 4.31
CA GLY A 254 24.69 -22.58 3.10
C GLY A 254 23.86 -21.31 3.04
N THR A 255 23.57 -20.86 1.81
CA THR A 255 22.91 -19.58 1.52
C THR A 255 21.79 -19.77 0.48
N PRO A 256 20.80 -18.87 0.46
CA PRO A 256 19.69 -18.96 -0.48
C PRO A 256 20.19 -18.66 -1.89
N ASP A 257 19.40 -19.10 -2.88
CA ASP A 257 19.58 -18.61 -4.23
C ASP A 257 19.43 -17.07 -4.26
N PRO A 258 20.43 -16.32 -4.76
CA PRO A 258 20.40 -14.86 -4.70
C PRO A 258 19.19 -14.25 -5.42
N LEU A 259 18.74 -14.83 -6.52
CA LEU A 259 17.58 -14.33 -7.26
C LEU A 259 16.28 -14.59 -6.49
N CYS A 260 16.11 -15.78 -5.90
CA CYS A 260 14.95 -16.06 -5.05
C CYS A 260 14.88 -15.11 -3.85
N LEU A 261 16.03 -14.77 -3.22
CA LEU A 261 16.08 -13.79 -2.15
C LEU A 261 15.66 -12.39 -2.62
N VAL A 262 16.06 -11.98 -3.82
CA VAL A 262 15.65 -10.70 -4.43
C VAL A 262 14.16 -10.68 -4.78
N ILE A 263 13.60 -11.79 -5.28
CA ILE A 263 12.15 -11.90 -5.54
C ILE A 263 11.37 -11.79 -4.23
N PHE A 264 11.82 -12.49 -3.18
CA PHE A 264 11.24 -12.36 -1.84
C PHE A 264 11.31 -10.92 -1.30
N HIS A 265 12.48 -10.28 -1.42
CA HIS A 265 12.68 -8.88 -1.03
C HIS A 265 11.74 -7.92 -1.78
N SER A 266 11.58 -8.11 -3.09
CA SER A 266 10.62 -7.36 -3.89
C SER A 266 9.18 -7.51 -3.36
N HIS A 267 8.74 -8.74 -3.04
CA HIS A 267 7.40 -8.95 -2.50
C HIS A 267 7.18 -8.29 -1.13
N VAL A 268 8.19 -8.30 -0.26
CA VAL A 268 8.12 -7.60 1.03
C VAL A 268 7.98 -6.08 0.84
N THR A 269 8.78 -5.50 -0.04
CA THR A 269 8.81 -4.04 -0.27
C THR A 269 7.57 -3.52 -1.00
N HIS A 270 6.94 -4.31 -1.87
CA HIS A 270 5.69 -3.93 -2.54
C HIS A 270 4.47 -3.84 -1.61
N GLU A 271 4.47 -4.59 -0.50
CA GLU A 271 3.40 -4.52 0.52
C GLU A 271 3.69 -3.44 1.58
N HIS A 272 4.83 -2.74 1.50
CA HIS A 272 5.20 -1.66 2.42
C HIS A 272 4.70 -0.30 1.90
N SER A 273 4.05 0.50 2.75
CA SER A 273 3.74 1.89 2.42
C SER A 273 4.97 2.76 2.65
N ASN A 274 5.33 3.65 1.74
CA ASN A 274 6.45 4.59 1.94
C ASN A 274 6.22 5.59 3.09
N GLN A 275 5.03 5.60 3.70
CA GLN A 275 4.68 6.43 4.86
C GLN A 275 4.78 5.67 6.20
N ASP A 276 5.23 4.41 6.20
CA ASP A 276 5.25 3.59 7.41
C ASP A 276 6.51 3.80 8.25
N VAL A 277 6.37 4.55 9.35
CA VAL A 277 7.47 4.85 10.29
C VAL A 277 7.77 3.65 11.23
N ALA A 278 6.93 2.62 11.23
CA ALA A 278 7.12 1.43 12.05
C ALA A 278 8.38 0.62 11.64
N PRO A 279 9.08 -0.01 12.60
CA PRO A 279 10.23 -0.86 12.28
C PRO A 279 9.80 -2.20 11.65
N THR A 280 10.60 -2.69 10.71
CA THR A 280 10.43 -4.04 10.16
C THR A 280 11.11 -5.05 11.07
N LEU A 281 10.35 -6.00 11.62
CA LEU A 281 10.91 -7.04 12.48
C LEU A 281 11.47 -8.18 11.62
N VAL A 282 12.77 -8.43 11.72
CA VAL A 282 13.45 -9.51 11.00
C VAL A 282 14.03 -10.51 11.99
N HIS A 283 13.72 -11.80 11.83
CA HIS A 283 14.26 -12.84 12.70
C HIS A 283 14.59 -14.13 11.94
N CYS A 284 15.52 -14.90 12.50
CA CYS A 284 15.80 -16.27 12.11
C CYS A 284 15.79 -17.15 13.37
N SER A 285 16.84 -17.95 13.62
CA SER A 285 17.00 -18.64 14.91
C SER A 285 17.69 -17.76 15.94
N ALA A 286 18.95 -17.36 15.72
CA ALA A 286 19.70 -16.47 16.62
C ALA A 286 19.41 -14.98 16.39
N GLY A 287 18.84 -14.62 15.24
CA GLY A 287 18.56 -13.23 14.88
C GLY A 287 19.81 -12.45 14.45
N ILE A 288 20.83 -13.11 13.89
CA ILE A 288 22.09 -12.46 13.49
C ILE A 288 22.59 -12.86 12.09
N GLY A 289 22.61 -14.14 11.71
CA GLY A 289 23.14 -14.59 10.41
C GLY A 289 22.22 -14.25 9.23
N ARG A 290 21.18 -15.06 9.02
CA ARG A 290 20.19 -14.85 7.95
C ARG A 290 19.48 -13.50 8.08
N THR A 291 19.13 -13.13 9.32
CA THR A 291 18.59 -11.80 9.68
C THR A 291 19.48 -10.67 9.19
N GLY A 292 20.78 -10.67 9.52
CA GLY A 292 21.70 -9.62 9.07
C GLY A 292 21.91 -9.62 7.56
N THR A 293 21.84 -10.79 6.92
CA THR A 293 21.97 -10.91 5.45
C THR A 293 20.81 -10.21 4.74
N TYR A 294 19.57 -10.42 5.22
CA TYR A 294 18.39 -9.77 4.66
C TYR A 294 18.40 -8.26 4.92
N ILE A 295 18.67 -7.82 6.16
CA ILE A 295 18.75 -6.39 6.51
C ILE A 295 19.81 -5.68 5.66
N ALA A 296 20.98 -6.29 5.47
CA ALA A 296 22.01 -5.75 4.59
C ALA A 296 21.55 -5.60 3.14
N LEU A 297 20.87 -6.61 2.59
CA LEU A 297 20.32 -6.54 1.24
C LEU A 297 19.32 -5.38 1.12
N ASP A 298 18.35 -5.31 2.02
CA ASP A 298 17.27 -4.32 1.98
C ASP A 298 17.81 -2.88 2.08
N SER A 299 18.59 -2.60 3.13
CA SER A 299 19.11 -1.25 3.36
C SER A 299 20.08 -0.79 2.27
N LEU A 300 20.97 -1.68 1.79
CA LEU A 300 21.91 -1.35 0.71
C LEU A 300 21.22 -1.26 -0.65
N TYR A 301 20.13 -1.97 -0.88
CA TYR A 301 19.33 -1.82 -2.09
C TYR A 301 18.71 -0.42 -2.15
N HIS A 302 18.07 0.04 -1.06
CA HIS A 302 17.50 1.38 -0.98
C HIS A 302 18.57 2.48 -1.11
N ALA A 303 19.67 2.37 -0.37
CA ALA A 303 20.78 3.31 -0.45
C ALA A 303 21.44 3.33 -1.84
N GLY A 304 21.59 2.16 -2.47
CA GLY A 304 22.09 2.06 -3.84
C GLY A 304 21.17 2.72 -4.85
N ARG A 305 19.86 2.48 -4.77
CA ARG A 305 18.85 3.11 -5.65
C ARG A 305 18.93 4.64 -5.62
N LYS A 306 19.20 5.23 -4.45
CA LYS A 306 19.35 6.69 -4.26
C LYS A 306 20.73 7.21 -4.68
N SER A 307 21.81 6.61 -4.18
CA SER A 307 23.17 7.15 -4.29
C SER A 307 23.97 6.65 -5.49
N GLY A 308 23.56 5.56 -6.12
CA GLY A 308 24.33 4.87 -7.16
C GLY A 308 25.52 4.05 -6.65
N ARG A 309 25.70 3.95 -5.33
CA ARG A 309 26.85 3.32 -4.65
C ARG A 309 26.41 2.45 -3.48
N VAL A 310 27.20 1.45 -3.14
CA VAL A 310 26.98 0.58 -1.99
C VAL A 310 28.29 0.28 -1.27
N ASN A 311 28.23 0.12 0.06
CA ASN A 311 29.36 -0.29 0.88
C ASN A 311 28.93 -1.38 1.86
N VAL A 312 29.10 -2.64 1.46
CA VAL A 312 28.65 -3.78 2.26
C VAL A 312 29.45 -3.86 3.57
N ALA A 313 30.78 -3.78 3.50
CA ALA A 313 31.64 -3.90 4.69
C ALA A 313 31.28 -2.86 5.75
N GLU A 314 31.10 -1.60 5.35
CA GLU A 314 30.78 -0.52 6.27
C GLU A 314 29.39 -0.69 6.90
N TYR A 315 28.38 -1.05 6.12
CA TYR A 315 27.05 -1.28 6.69
C TYR A 315 27.02 -2.49 7.64
N VAL A 316 27.79 -3.54 7.37
CA VAL A 316 27.93 -4.65 8.32
C VAL A 316 28.58 -4.20 9.62
N LYS A 317 29.56 -3.29 9.60
CA LYS A 317 30.11 -2.71 10.85
C LYS A 317 29.03 -1.94 11.62
N THR A 318 28.20 -1.14 10.95
CA THR A 318 27.07 -0.44 11.56
C THR A 318 26.11 -1.41 12.24
N MET A 319 25.66 -2.45 11.51
CA MET A 319 24.80 -3.48 12.11
C MET A 319 25.47 -4.18 13.29
N ARG A 320 26.78 -4.47 13.19
CA ARG A 320 27.56 -5.11 14.27
C ARG A 320 27.81 -4.20 15.48
N ALA A 321 27.64 -2.89 15.34
CA ALA A 321 27.61 -1.97 16.47
C ALA A 321 26.29 -2.11 17.24
N ASN A 322 25.15 -2.27 16.55
CA ASN A 322 23.86 -2.44 17.20
C ASN A 322 23.60 -3.88 17.71
N ARG A 323 24.06 -4.93 17.04
CA ARG A 323 23.88 -6.33 17.47
C ARG A 323 25.09 -7.17 17.10
N MET A 324 25.58 -7.98 18.03
CA MET A 324 26.80 -8.77 17.81
C MET A 324 26.69 -9.69 16.58
N ASN A 325 27.81 -9.86 15.88
CA ASN A 325 27.98 -10.90 14.84
C ASN A 325 26.92 -10.93 13.72
N MET A 326 26.25 -9.79 13.43
CA MET A 326 25.36 -9.66 12.28
C MET A 326 26.08 -10.11 11.01
N ILE A 327 25.45 -11.02 10.25
CA ILE A 327 26.05 -11.85 9.19
C ILE A 327 27.14 -12.75 9.76
N GLN A 328 26.79 -14.01 10.03
CA GLN A 328 27.59 -14.96 10.79
C GLN A 328 28.65 -15.73 9.98
N THR A 329 28.51 -15.79 8.65
CA THR A 329 29.49 -16.49 7.79
C THR A 329 29.93 -15.63 6.61
N TYR A 330 31.10 -15.93 6.04
CA TYR A 330 31.58 -15.24 4.85
C TYR A 330 30.72 -15.59 3.62
N GLU A 331 30.11 -16.78 3.56
CA GLU A 331 29.17 -17.14 2.49
C GLU A 331 27.93 -16.25 2.55
N GLN A 332 27.36 -16.02 3.74
CA GLN A 332 26.24 -15.08 3.93
C GLN A 332 26.64 -13.66 3.51
N TYR A 333 27.85 -13.22 3.87
CA TYR A 333 28.40 -11.94 3.45
C TYR A 333 28.53 -11.84 1.93
N MET A 334 29.07 -12.87 1.26
CA MET A 334 29.13 -12.95 -0.20
C MET A 334 27.73 -12.93 -0.83
N THR A 335 26.74 -13.61 -0.22
CA THR A 335 25.36 -13.61 -0.71
C THR A 335 24.75 -12.21 -0.76
N VAL A 336 25.11 -11.28 0.14
CA VAL A 336 24.66 -9.88 0.04
C VAL A 336 25.12 -9.25 -1.27
N PHE A 337 26.39 -9.45 -1.67
CA PHE A 337 26.90 -8.95 -2.94
C PHE A 337 26.19 -9.59 -4.13
N LEU A 338 26.02 -10.91 -4.11
CA LEU A 338 25.33 -11.65 -5.18
C LEU A 338 23.88 -11.18 -5.33
N ALA A 339 23.16 -11.00 -4.22
CA ALA A 339 21.78 -10.53 -4.23
C ALA A 339 21.67 -9.07 -4.71
N LEU A 340 22.55 -8.16 -4.26
CA LEU A 340 22.60 -6.79 -4.78
C LEU A 340 22.91 -6.78 -6.29
N GLN A 341 23.83 -7.64 -6.75
CA GLN A 341 24.12 -7.77 -8.16
C GLN A 341 22.88 -8.21 -8.94
N GLU A 342 22.14 -9.21 -8.47
CA GLU A 342 20.91 -9.67 -9.11
C GLU A 342 19.80 -8.60 -9.08
N ALA A 343 19.65 -7.87 -7.98
CA ALA A 343 18.66 -6.79 -7.84
C ALA A 343 18.92 -5.64 -8.81
N PHE A 344 20.18 -5.24 -9.01
CA PHE A 344 20.54 -4.14 -9.90
C PHE A 344 20.75 -4.54 -11.37
N LYS A 345 21.02 -5.83 -11.65
CA LYS A 345 21.11 -6.36 -13.04
C LYS A 345 19.78 -6.23 -13.77
N ALA A 346 18.69 -6.58 -13.10
CA ALA A 346 17.33 -6.41 -13.57
C ALA A 346 16.39 -6.43 -12.36
N VAL A 347 15.68 -5.31 -12.17
CA VAL A 347 14.76 -5.12 -11.04
C VAL A 347 13.46 -5.87 -11.33
N PRO A 348 12.94 -6.71 -10.41
CA PRO A 348 11.60 -7.27 -10.55
C PRO A 348 10.55 -6.16 -10.65
N ASP A 349 9.66 -6.25 -11.64
CA ASP A 349 8.63 -5.23 -11.94
C ASP A 349 7.28 -5.91 -12.18
N PRO A 350 6.60 -6.43 -11.12
CA PRO A 350 5.28 -7.00 -11.26
C PRO A 350 4.27 -5.94 -11.70
N GLN A 351 3.53 -6.24 -12.76
CA GLN A 351 2.55 -5.31 -13.35
C GLN A 351 1.14 -5.82 -13.12
N GLY A 352 0.22 -4.93 -12.78
CA GLY A 352 -1.21 -5.27 -12.76
C GLY A 352 -1.67 -5.78 -14.13
N THR A 353 -2.58 -6.75 -14.14
CA THR A 353 -3.07 -7.47 -15.34
C THR A 353 -3.49 -6.55 -16.49
N VAL A 354 -4.13 -5.41 -16.17
CA VAL A 354 -4.56 -4.43 -17.18
C VAL A 354 -3.40 -3.68 -17.82
N LYS A 355 -2.41 -3.25 -17.02
CA LYS A 355 -1.20 -2.57 -17.53
C LYS A 355 -0.43 -3.51 -18.45
N PHE A 356 -0.33 -4.78 -18.08
CA PHE A 356 0.24 -5.83 -18.91
C PHE A 356 -0.49 -5.95 -20.26
N CYS A 357 -1.82 -6.13 -20.25
CA CYS A 357 -2.61 -6.25 -21.49
C CYS A 357 -2.47 -5.03 -22.42
N GLN A 358 -2.45 -3.82 -21.88
CA GLN A 358 -2.24 -2.58 -22.64
C GLN A 358 -0.85 -2.56 -23.28
N ARG A 359 0.19 -2.87 -22.50
CA ARG A 359 1.58 -2.95 -22.95
C ARG A 359 1.73 -3.96 -24.09
N ILE A 360 1.19 -5.16 -23.95
CA ILE A 360 1.27 -6.20 -24.98
C ILE A 360 0.46 -5.84 -26.23
N SER A 361 -0.73 -5.25 -26.07
CA SER A 361 -1.52 -4.78 -27.20
C SER A 361 -0.82 -3.71 -28.04
N GLN A 362 -0.03 -2.84 -27.41
CA GLN A 362 0.80 -1.84 -28.09
C GLN A 362 2.01 -2.51 -28.76
N MET A 363 2.70 -3.38 -28.03
CA MET A 363 3.88 -4.11 -28.53
C MET A 363 3.58 -5.02 -29.73
N LEU A 364 2.34 -5.52 -29.85
CA LEU A 364 1.87 -6.30 -31.01
C LEU A 364 1.46 -5.43 -32.21
N LYS A 365 1.28 -4.10 -32.04
CA LYS A 365 0.87 -3.17 -33.11
C LYS A 365 2.05 -2.49 -33.83
N ASP A 366 3.22 -2.39 -33.20
CA ASP A 366 4.37 -1.65 -33.73
C ASP A 366 5.24 -2.50 -34.69
N ALA A 367 5.63 -1.92 -35.83
CA ALA A 367 6.66 -2.45 -36.75
C ALA A 367 7.69 -1.36 -37.04
N PRO A 368 8.99 -1.59 -36.73
CA PRO A 368 9.77 -2.70 -37.28
C PRO A 368 10.30 -3.70 -36.23
N ALA A 369 10.49 -4.96 -36.66
CA ALA A 369 10.97 -6.10 -35.84
C ALA A 369 12.32 -5.91 -35.11
N ASN A 370 13.08 -4.86 -35.46
CA ASN A 370 14.39 -4.56 -34.88
C ASN A 370 14.34 -3.66 -33.63
N TYR A 371 13.17 -3.08 -33.30
CA TYR A 371 13.04 -2.11 -32.20
C TYR A 371 11.88 -2.41 -31.23
N SER A 372 11.20 -3.55 -31.36
CA SER A 372 10.07 -3.90 -30.49
C SER A 372 10.49 -4.00 -29.02
N GLY A 373 9.63 -3.56 -28.10
CA GLY A 373 9.90 -3.62 -26.66
C GLY A 373 10.20 -5.03 -26.15
N LEU A 374 9.61 -6.05 -26.79
CA LEU A 374 9.76 -7.47 -26.42
C LEU A 374 11.18 -7.95 -26.71
N ARG A 375 11.76 -7.53 -27.84
CA ARG A 375 13.11 -7.90 -28.23
C ARG A 375 14.15 -7.32 -27.28
N LYS A 376 14.02 -6.05 -26.89
CA LYS A 376 14.93 -5.42 -25.92
C LYS A 376 14.89 -6.12 -24.57
N GLU A 377 13.70 -6.51 -24.12
CA GLU A 377 13.53 -7.25 -22.88
C GLU A 377 14.14 -8.66 -22.96
N TYR A 378 13.93 -9.37 -24.07
CA TYR A 378 14.56 -10.67 -24.31
C TYR A 378 16.10 -10.58 -24.43
N GLU A 379 16.64 -9.53 -25.05
CA GLU A 379 18.08 -9.26 -25.09
C GLU A 379 18.65 -9.02 -23.67
N LEU A 380 17.89 -8.33 -22.80
CA LEU A 380 18.24 -8.20 -21.39
C LEU A 380 18.19 -9.56 -20.68
N LEU A 381 17.15 -10.37 -20.91
CA LEU A 381 17.02 -11.71 -20.33
C LEU A 381 18.25 -12.58 -20.65
N ARG A 382 18.67 -12.58 -21.92
CA ARG A 382 19.89 -13.29 -22.34
C ARG A 382 21.15 -12.79 -21.66
N LYS A 383 21.24 -11.47 -21.40
CA LYS A 383 22.39 -10.86 -20.73
C LYS A 383 22.45 -11.20 -19.23
N VAL A 384 21.29 -11.35 -18.58
CA VAL A 384 21.21 -11.67 -17.15
C VAL A 384 21.09 -13.17 -16.87
N CYS A 385 20.91 -14.01 -17.90
CA CYS A 385 20.87 -15.46 -17.78
C CYS A 385 22.15 -15.98 -17.09
N PRO A 386 22.04 -16.87 -16.09
CA PRO A 386 23.19 -17.41 -15.38
C PRO A 386 24.15 -18.17 -16.30
N VAL A 387 25.45 -18.04 -16.00
CA VAL A 387 26.51 -18.77 -16.69
C VAL A 387 27.06 -19.84 -15.76
N TYR A 388 26.96 -21.10 -16.18
CA TYR A 388 27.46 -22.25 -15.45
C TYR A 388 28.77 -22.76 -16.05
N THR A 389 29.59 -23.37 -15.21
CA THR A 389 30.92 -23.90 -15.54
C THR A 389 30.86 -25.41 -15.78
N ASN A 390 31.98 -26.00 -16.21
CA ASN A 390 32.04 -27.44 -16.42
C ASN A 390 31.81 -28.26 -15.13
N ASP A 391 32.16 -27.69 -13.97
CA ASP A 391 32.03 -28.35 -12.67
C ASP A 391 30.57 -28.49 -12.22
N ASP A 392 29.68 -27.59 -12.68
CA ASP A 392 28.24 -27.63 -12.39
C ASP A 392 27.50 -28.80 -13.10
N TYR A 393 28.16 -29.45 -14.06
CA TYR A 393 27.64 -30.58 -14.84
C TYR A 393 28.53 -31.83 -14.71
N LYS A 394 29.37 -31.90 -13.67
CA LYS A 394 30.38 -32.94 -13.52
C LYS A 394 29.76 -34.33 -13.47
N LEU A 395 28.72 -34.52 -12.67
CA LEU A 395 28.03 -35.80 -12.52
C LEU A 395 27.23 -36.14 -13.79
N ALA A 396 26.53 -35.17 -14.37
CA ALA A 396 25.85 -35.35 -15.65
C ALA A 396 26.79 -35.83 -16.76
N LYS A 397 27.99 -35.23 -16.88
CA LYS A 397 29.00 -35.61 -17.87
C LYS A 397 29.62 -36.98 -17.61
N GLN A 398 29.73 -37.40 -16.35
CA GLN A 398 30.27 -38.72 -16.00
C GLN A 398 29.31 -39.86 -16.37
N ASN A 399 28.00 -39.62 -16.26
CA ASN A 399 26.98 -40.64 -16.50
C ASN A 399 26.43 -40.65 -17.93
N MET A 400 26.74 -39.65 -18.75
CA MET A 400 26.26 -39.57 -20.14
C MET A 400 27.14 -40.36 -21.14
N PRO A 401 26.54 -41.05 -22.12
CA PRO A 401 27.28 -41.73 -23.18
C PRO A 401 28.08 -40.72 -24.04
N LYS A 402 29.37 -40.98 -24.27
CA LYS A 402 30.32 -40.11 -25.01
C LYS A 402 29.92 -39.77 -26.46
N GLN A 403 28.82 -40.31 -26.99
CA GLN A 403 28.42 -40.24 -28.40
C GLN A 403 27.28 -39.25 -28.71
N ARG A 404 26.61 -38.65 -27.70
CA ARG A 404 25.52 -37.67 -27.94
C ARG A 404 26.01 -36.25 -27.66
N LYS A 405 26.45 -35.52 -28.71
CA LYS A 405 26.95 -34.13 -28.58
C LYS A 405 25.85 -33.07 -28.43
N ASP A 406 24.62 -33.37 -28.83
CA ASP A 406 23.52 -32.39 -28.90
C ASP A 406 22.49 -32.52 -27.75
N VAL A 407 22.84 -33.22 -26.66
CA VAL A 407 21.94 -33.44 -25.51
C VAL A 407 22.14 -32.36 -24.46
N ILE A 408 21.06 -31.67 -24.10
CA ILE A 408 21.05 -30.72 -22.99
C ILE A 408 21.20 -31.49 -21.67
N LEU A 409 22.22 -31.13 -20.89
CA LEU A 409 22.56 -31.80 -19.64
C LEU A 409 21.80 -31.17 -18.46
N PRO A 410 21.41 -31.96 -17.45
CA PRO A 410 20.85 -31.42 -16.23
C PRO A 410 21.98 -30.78 -15.41
N LEU A 411 21.70 -29.63 -14.78
CA LEU A 411 22.58 -29.09 -13.75
C LEU A 411 22.59 -30.05 -12.56
N ASP A 412 23.78 -30.43 -12.08
CA ASP A 412 23.91 -31.45 -11.02
C ASP A 412 23.16 -31.04 -9.74
N LYS A 413 23.12 -29.73 -9.45
CA LYS A 413 22.41 -29.14 -8.30
C LYS A 413 20.91 -29.42 -8.30
N TYR A 414 20.28 -29.49 -9.46
CA TYR A 414 18.82 -29.65 -9.61
C TYR A 414 18.45 -31.01 -10.20
N GLY A 415 19.44 -31.87 -10.44
CA GLY A 415 19.25 -33.21 -10.99
C GLY A 415 18.50 -34.13 -10.03
N LEU A 416 17.65 -34.99 -10.59
CA LEU A 416 16.93 -36.01 -9.83
C LEU A 416 17.70 -37.33 -9.82
N TYR A 417 17.49 -38.10 -8.75
CA TYR A 417 18.10 -39.41 -8.56
C TYR A 417 17.03 -40.49 -8.45
N LEU A 418 17.35 -41.68 -8.98
CA LEU A 418 16.49 -42.85 -8.99
C LEU A 418 16.95 -43.89 -7.97
N THR A 419 16.02 -44.64 -7.40
CA THR A 419 16.27 -45.73 -6.46
C THR A 419 16.96 -46.91 -7.14
N SER A 420 17.94 -47.57 -6.52
CA SER A 420 18.69 -48.70 -7.10
C SER A 420 17.89 -50.02 -7.18
N ASN A 421 16.56 -49.94 -7.15
CA ASN A 421 15.65 -51.08 -7.04
C ASN A 421 15.51 -51.90 -8.33
N VAL A 422 16.17 -51.48 -9.42
CA VAL A 422 16.25 -52.21 -10.68
C VAL A 422 17.68 -52.70 -10.89
N PRO A 423 17.93 -54.03 -10.89
CA PRO A 423 19.28 -54.58 -11.07
C PRO A 423 19.95 -54.05 -12.33
N THR A 424 21.26 -53.81 -12.28
CA THR A 424 22.12 -53.32 -13.38
C THR A 424 21.90 -51.88 -13.84
N ARG A 425 20.93 -51.15 -13.29
CA ARG A 425 20.69 -49.73 -13.59
C ARG A 425 21.23 -48.83 -12.47
N GLY A 426 21.84 -47.71 -12.87
CA GLY A 426 22.31 -46.68 -11.93
C GLY A 426 21.20 -45.80 -11.39
N GLY A 427 21.57 -44.82 -10.56
CA GLY A 427 20.66 -43.81 -10.01
C GLY A 427 20.54 -42.52 -10.82
N PHE A 428 21.29 -42.37 -11.92
CA PHE A 428 21.30 -41.15 -12.73
C PHE A 428 20.15 -41.12 -13.76
N ILE A 429 19.55 -39.95 -13.94
CA ILE A 429 18.61 -39.67 -15.03
C ILE A 429 18.76 -38.22 -15.50
N ASN A 430 18.57 -37.96 -16.80
CA ASN A 430 18.53 -36.60 -17.33
C ASN A 430 17.19 -35.92 -17.05
N ALA A 431 16.94 -35.60 -15.79
CA ALA A 431 15.76 -34.87 -15.36
C ALA A 431 16.15 -33.86 -14.29
N ILE A 432 15.46 -32.72 -14.28
CA ILE A 432 15.62 -31.69 -13.25
C ILE A 432 14.29 -31.42 -12.55
N VAL A 433 14.38 -30.98 -11.30
CA VAL A 433 13.24 -30.40 -10.59
C VAL A 433 13.13 -28.92 -10.93
N VAL A 434 11.89 -28.43 -11.12
CA VAL A 434 11.58 -27.03 -11.44
C VAL A 434 10.43 -26.55 -10.57
N SER A 435 10.53 -25.32 -10.06
CA SER A 435 9.49 -24.75 -9.20
C SER A 435 8.28 -24.27 -9.99
N SER A 436 7.10 -24.49 -9.43
CA SER A 436 5.91 -23.71 -9.78
C SER A 436 5.95 -22.34 -9.06
N HIS A 437 4.93 -21.49 -9.21
CA HIS A 437 4.81 -20.28 -8.40
C HIS A 437 4.52 -20.62 -6.93
N SER A 438 3.78 -21.70 -6.67
CA SER A 438 3.35 -22.11 -5.33
C SER A 438 4.22 -23.16 -4.64
N THR A 439 5.03 -23.93 -5.38
CA THR A 439 5.80 -25.08 -4.85
C THR A 439 7.20 -25.15 -5.46
N ASP A 440 8.23 -25.40 -4.64
CA ASP A 440 9.63 -25.50 -5.12
C ASP A 440 9.88 -26.69 -6.05
N ASN A 441 9.10 -27.76 -5.87
CA ASN A 441 9.17 -28.99 -6.67
C ASN A 441 7.89 -29.20 -7.50
N GLY A 442 7.39 -28.15 -8.14
CA GLY A 442 6.15 -28.21 -8.91
C GLY A 442 6.22 -29.08 -10.16
N PHE A 443 7.40 -29.15 -10.80
CA PHE A 443 7.60 -29.89 -12.03
C PHE A 443 8.84 -30.77 -12.00
N ILE A 444 8.76 -31.87 -12.74
CA ILE A 444 9.92 -32.64 -13.18
C ILE A 444 10.06 -32.43 -14.67
N VAL A 445 11.21 -31.96 -15.14
CA VAL A 445 11.43 -31.70 -16.57
C VAL A 445 12.46 -32.65 -17.13
N THR A 446 12.11 -33.36 -18.21
CA THR A 446 13.00 -34.29 -18.91
C THR A 446 12.68 -34.36 -20.41
N HIS A 447 13.51 -35.05 -21.18
CA HIS A 447 13.27 -35.30 -22.59
C HIS A 447 12.44 -36.58 -22.80
N TYR A 448 11.90 -36.78 -24.00
CA TYR A 448 11.25 -38.06 -24.33
C TYR A 448 12.20 -39.24 -24.07
N PRO A 449 11.77 -40.26 -23.31
CA PRO A 449 12.65 -41.36 -22.95
C PRO A 449 12.92 -42.24 -24.16
N THR A 450 14.20 -42.53 -24.41
CA THR A 450 14.56 -43.48 -25.47
C THR A 450 14.14 -44.91 -25.08
N PRO A 451 14.11 -45.88 -26.01
CA PRO A 451 13.79 -47.27 -25.65
C PRO A 451 14.68 -47.85 -24.54
N GLU A 452 15.93 -47.40 -24.47
CA GLU A 452 16.89 -47.78 -23.43
C GLU A 452 16.54 -47.12 -22.09
N ASP A 453 16.06 -45.88 -22.09
CA ASP A 453 15.75 -45.08 -20.90
C ASP A 453 14.31 -45.28 -20.38
N ALA A 454 13.46 -46.01 -21.11
CA ALA A 454 12.06 -46.23 -20.78
C ALA A 454 11.84 -46.76 -19.35
N VAL A 455 12.71 -47.68 -18.89
CA VAL A 455 12.68 -48.22 -17.52
C VAL A 455 12.97 -47.13 -16.50
N ASP A 456 13.94 -46.28 -16.78
CA ASP A 456 14.40 -45.21 -15.88
C ASP A 456 13.38 -44.07 -15.80
N PHE A 457 12.65 -43.82 -16.90
CA PHE A 457 11.51 -42.90 -16.89
C PHE A 457 10.34 -43.43 -16.05
N LEU A 458 10.01 -44.73 -16.12
CA LEU A 458 8.97 -45.29 -15.24
C LEU A 458 9.40 -45.26 -13.76
N ARG A 459 10.68 -45.50 -13.47
CA ARG A 459 11.25 -45.33 -12.12
C ARG A 459 11.11 -43.88 -11.65
N LEU A 460 11.41 -42.90 -12.50
CA LEU A 460 11.27 -41.47 -12.18
C LEU A 460 9.84 -41.14 -11.71
N LEU A 461 8.83 -41.64 -12.42
CA LEU A 461 7.43 -41.39 -12.08
C LEU A 461 7.02 -42.01 -10.74
N ILE A 462 7.55 -43.19 -10.42
CA ILE A 462 7.25 -43.90 -9.16
C ILE A 462 8.03 -43.27 -7.99
N ASP A 463 9.36 -43.15 -8.13
CA ASP A 463 10.28 -42.69 -7.08
C ASP A 463 9.96 -41.26 -6.62
N HIS A 464 9.41 -40.42 -7.51
CA HIS A 464 9.02 -39.04 -7.22
C HIS A 464 7.50 -38.83 -7.21
N GLU A 465 6.73 -39.92 -7.12
CA GLU A 465 5.26 -39.92 -7.00
C GLU A 465 4.50 -39.10 -8.06
N SER A 466 5.11 -38.87 -9.23
CA SER A 466 4.54 -38.08 -10.30
C SER A 466 3.37 -38.81 -10.95
N SER A 467 2.16 -38.34 -10.65
CA SER A 467 0.90 -38.91 -11.15
C SER A 467 0.43 -38.32 -12.49
N THR A 468 1.10 -37.27 -12.99
CA THR A 468 0.74 -36.57 -14.22
C THR A 468 1.95 -36.37 -15.12
N VAL A 469 1.81 -36.70 -16.41
CA VAL A 469 2.81 -36.46 -17.45
C VAL A 469 2.21 -35.55 -18.52
N ILE A 470 2.83 -34.41 -18.77
CA ILE A 470 2.50 -33.46 -19.83
C ILE A 470 3.47 -33.64 -20.98
N CYS A 471 2.99 -34.13 -22.12
CA CYS A 471 3.75 -34.19 -23.37
C CYS A 471 3.52 -32.91 -24.16
N MET A 472 4.60 -32.23 -24.55
CA MET A 472 4.53 -30.97 -25.31
C MET A 472 4.24 -31.17 -26.80
N ASP A 473 4.49 -32.36 -27.33
CA ASP A 473 4.17 -32.77 -28.70
C ASP A 473 3.04 -33.82 -28.73
N PRO A 474 2.21 -33.87 -29.78
CA PRO A 474 1.26 -34.96 -29.98
C PRO A 474 1.96 -36.33 -30.01
N LEU A 475 1.47 -37.29 -29.23
CA LEU A 475 2.03 -38.63 -29.02
C LEU A 475 2.25 -39.41 -30.32
N HIS A 476 1.39 -39.22 -31.31
CA HIS A 476 1.52 -39.88 -32.62
C HIS A 476 2.73 -39.39 -33.43
N ASN A 477 3.29 -38.22 -33.11
CA ASN A 477 4.50 -37.67 -33.72
C ASN A 477 5.79 -38.15 -33.02
N ILE A 478 5.67 -38.82 -31.87
CA ILE A 478 6.80 -39.20 -31.03
C ILE A 478 7.02 -40.72 -31.10
N ASP A 479 7.97 -41.17 -31.90
CA ASP A 479 8.27 -42.61 -32.00
C ASP A 479 8.76 -43.21 -30.68
N GLN A 480 9.49 -42.43 -29.89
CA GLN A 480 10.05 -42.83 -28.60
C GLN A 480 8.96 -43.21 -27.59
N ILE A 481 7.74 -42.65 -27.69
CA ILE A 481 6.65 -42.93 -26.74
C ILE A 481 6.22 -44.40 -26.78
N LYS A 482 6.41 -45.05 -27.95
CA LYS A 482 6.10 -46.47 -28.17
C LYS A 482 7.01 -47.38 -27.34
N SER A 483 8.05 -46.89 -26.70
CA SER A 483 8.92 -47.70 -25.85
C SER A 483 8.30 -48.02 -24.48
N TRP A 484 7.45 -47.14 -23.94
CA TRP A 484 6.92 -47.27 -22.58
C TRP A 484 5.40 -47.16 -22.51
N LEU A 485 4.77 -46.39 -23.39
CA LEU A 485 3.33 -46.20 -23.39
C LEU A 485 2.64 -47.33 -24.19
N PRO A 486 1.72 -48.12 -23.61
CA PRO A 486 0.93 -49.12 -24.35
C PRO A 486 -0.08 -48.47 -25.30
N LEU A 487 -0.58 -49.26 -26.27
CA LEU A 487 -1.72 -48.84 -27.10
C LEU A 487 -3.01 -48.86 -26.26
N PRO A 488 -4.06 -48.14 -26.68
CA PRO A 488 -5.36 -48.19 -25.99
C PRO A 488 -5.84 -49.62 -25.81
N SER A 489 -6.26 -49.94 -24.59
CA SER A 489 -6.72 -51.28 -24.18
C SER A 489 -5.66 -52.40 -24.29
N SER A 490 -4.37 -52.05 -24.35
CA SER A 490 -3.25 -53.00 -24.34
C SER A 490 -2.39 -52.85 -23.08
N GLU A 491 -1.49 -53.82 -22.90
CA GLU A 491 -0.42 -53.77 -21.90
C GLU A 491 0.95 -53.77 -22.58
N LYS A 492 1.97 -53.31 -21.86
CA LYS A 492 3.36 -53.31 -22.30
C LYS A 492 4.27 -53.70 -21.14
N ILE A 493 5.20 -54.61 -21.42
CA ILE A 493 6.21 -55.03 -20.45
C ILE A 493 7.46 -54.18 -20.68
N VAL A 494 7.84 -53.42 -19.65
CA VAL A 494 9.06 -52.61 -19.60
C VAL A 494 9.80 -53.06 -18.35
N SER A 495 10.44 -54.23 -18.44
CA SER A 495 10.96 -54.96 -17.28
C SER A 495 11.78 -54.08 -16.33
N PRO A 496 11.49 -54.09 -15.01
CA PRO A 496 10.61 -55.02 -14.29
C PRO A 496 9.13 -54.61 -14.23
N PHE A 497 8.74 -53.53 -14.92
CA PHE A 497 7.40 -52.98 -14.85
C PHE A 497 6.46 -53.55 -15.90
N LYS A 498 5.17 -53.63 -15.56
CA LYS A 498 4.07 -53.88 -16.48
C LYS A 498 3.17 -52.65 -16.54
N VAL A 499 3.14 -51.98 -17.68
CA VAL A 499 2.33 -50.77 -17.91
C VAL A 499 1.02 -51.18 -18.59
N VAL A 500 -0.11 -50.86 -17.96
CA VAL A 500 -1.44 -51.23 -18.45
C VAL A 500 -2.22 -49.97 -18.79
N HIS A 501 -2.77 -49.89 -20.01
CA HIS A 501 -3.69 -48.81 -20.38
C HIS A 501 -5.05 -49.00 -19.71
N SER A 502 -5.50 -48.01 -18.96
CA SER A 502 -6.78 -48.07 -18.24
C SER A 502 -7.92 -47.40 -19.01
N SER A 503 -7.72 -46.17 -19.49
CA SER A 503 -8.79 -45.41 -20.17
C SER A 503 -8.21 -44.24 -20.94
N SER A 504 -8.90 -43.81 -22.00
CA SER A 504 -8.59 -42.56 -22.71
C SER A 504 -9.76 -41.59 -22.62
N LYS A 505 -9.48 -40.28 -22.59
CA LYS A 505 -10.48 -39.22 -22.72
C LYS A 505 -9.98 -38.20 -23.74
N ASP A 506 -10.88 -37.74 -24.61
CA ASP A 506 -10.58 -36.71 -25.60
C ASP A 506 -11.47 -35.49 -25.30
N ASN A 507 -10.92 -34.51 -24.57
CA ASN A 507 -11.62 -33.27 -24.19
C ASN A 507 -11.03 -32.07 -24.94
N ASN A 508 -10.52 -31.03 -24.26
CA ASN A 508 -9.71 -29.99 -24.93
C ASN A 508 -8.22 -30.41 -25.03
N VAL A 509 -7.86 -31.45 -24.27
CA VAL A 509 -6.56 -32.12 -24.22
C VAL A 509 -6.85 -33.62 -24.37
N LYS A 510 -5.97 -34.36 -25.04
CA LYS A 510 -6.10 -35.82 -25.13
C LYS A 510 -5.39 -36.44 -23.92
N LEU A 511 -6.11 -37.30 -23.22
CA LEU A 511 -5.68 -37.90 -21.96
C LEU A 511 -5.63 -39.42 -22.12
N SER A 512 -4.52 -40.02 -21.71
CA SER A 512 -4.33 -41.47 -21.60
C SER A 512 -3.98 -41.81 -20.14
N VAL A 513 -4.82 -42.61 -19.49
CA VAL A 513 -4.58 -43.05 -18.11
C VAL A 513 -3.95 -44.44 -18.15
N ILE A 514 -2.80 -44.57 -17.51
CA ILE A 514 -2.05 -45.82 -17.39
C ILE A 514 -1.83 -46.19 -15.93
N SER A 515 -1.59 -47.47 -15.68
CA SER A 515 -1.19 -47.99 -14.37
C SER A 515 0.11 -48.77 -14.51
N ILE A 516 1.12 -48.38 -13.76
CA ILE A 516 2.44 -49.01 -13.73
C ILE A 516 2.45 -50.03 -12.58
N HIS A 517 2.60 -51.30 -12.93
CA HIS A 517 2.61 -52.40 -11.96
C HIS A 517 4.03 -52.91 -11.78
N LYS A 518 4.40 -53.17 -10.52
CA LYS A 518 5.60 -53.89 -10.13
C LYS A 518 5.19 -54.99 -9.16
N GLU A 519 5.82 -56.16 -9.28
CA GLU A 519 5.47 -57.32 -8.47
C GLU A 519 5.63 -57.01 -6.96
N GLY A 520 4.56 -57.21 -6.19
CA GLY A 520 4.55 -56.98 -4.74
C GLY A 520 4.32 -55.53 -4.29
N GLU A 521 4.11 -54.58 -5.22
CA GLU A 521 3.85 -53.16 -4.92
C GLU A 521 2.49 -52.72 -5.45
N GLU A 522 1.91 -51.68 -4.83
CA GLU A 522 0.65 -51.09 -5.29
C GLU A 522 0.84 -50.41 -6.67
N PRO A 523 -0.14 -50.51 -7.59
CA PRO A 523 -0.01 -49.92 -8.92
C PRO A 523 0.07 -48.38 -8.88
N HIS A 524 1.10 -47.81 -9.49
CA HIS A 524 1.22 -46.36 -9.63
C HIS A 524 0.41 -45.86 -10.83
N LYS A 525 -0.62 -45.04 -10.59
CA LYS A 525 -1.52 -44.55 -11.63
C LYS A 525 -1.04 -43.22 -12.18
N VAL A 526 -0.91 -43.13 -13.50
CA VAL A 526 -0.40 -41.94 -14.20
C VAL A 526 -1.35 -41.48 -15.28
N THR A 527 -1.63 -40.18 -15.33
CA THR A 527 -2.37 -39.54 -16.42
C THR A 527 -1.39 -38.86 -17.38
N VAL A 528 -1.37 -39.31 -18.63
CA VAL A 528 -0.55 -38.74 -19.70
C VAL A 528 -1.43 -37.82 -20.55
N ALA A 529 -1.03 -36.56 -20.68
CA ALA A 529 -1.75 -35.53 -21.41
C ALA A 529 -0.93 -35.03 -22.60
N GLU A 530 -1.58 -34.87 -23.76
CA GLU A 530 -0.97 -34.36 -25.00
C GLU A 530 -1.83 -33.24 -25.62
N PRO A 531 -1.22 -32.29 -26.35
CA PRO A 531 -1.97 -31.27 -27.07
C PRO A 531 -2.72 -31.88 -28.26
N LYS A 532 -3.84 -31.27 -28.64
CA LYS A 532 -4.64 -31.70 -29.80
C LYS A 532 -3.96 -31.42 -31.13
N ALA A 533 -3.27 -30.29 -31.20
CA ALA A 533 -2.53 -29.85 -32.36
C ALA A 533 -1.07 -29.62 -31.96
N GLU A 534 -0.19 -29.70 -32.94
CA GLU A 534 1.22 -29.37 -32.77
C GLU A 534 1.39 -27.93 -32.28
N LEU A 535 2.22 -27.75 -31.26
CA LEU A 535 2.52 -26.44 -30.70
C LEU A 535 3.59 -25.76 -31.54
N LYS A 536 3.22 -24.66 -32.20
CA LYS A 536 4.15 -23.88 -33.02
C LYS A 536 4.76 -22.76 -32.21
N THR A 537 6.08 -22.59 -32.31
CA THR A 537 6.81 -21.46 -31.73
C THR A 537 6.87 -20.26 -32.68
N GLN A 538 6.77 -20.50 -34.00
CA GLN A 538 6.84 -19.46 -35.04
C GLN A 538 5.45 -19.13 -35.63
N ASN A 539 5.25 -17.87 -36.01
CA ASN A 539 4.01 -17.35 -36.62
C ASN A 539 2.76 -17.73 -35.81
N VAL A 540 2.83 -17.51 -34.50
CA VAL A 540 1.82 -17.95 -33.54
C VAL A 540 0.57 -17.08 -33.70
N HIS A 541 -0.48 -17.68 -34.27
CA HIS A 541 -1.82 -17.09 -34.31
C HIS A 541 -2.82 -17.83 -33.41
N ASP A 542 -2.48 -19.03 -32.94
CA ASP A 542 -3.35 -19.85 -32.10
C ASP A 542 -2.58 -20.45 -30.91
N THR A 543 -2.96 -20.02 -29.71
CA THR A 543 -2.41 -20.50 -28.44
C THR A 543 -3.34 -21.48 -27.73
N SER A 544 -4.49 -21.84 -28.33
CA SER A 544 -5.56 -22.62 -27.69
C SER A 544 -5.11 -23.97 -27.15
N SER A 545 -4.25 -24.69 -27.89
CA SER A 545 -3.74 -26.00 -27.48
C SER A 545 -2.83 -25.89 -26.25
N LEU A 546 -1.93 -24.91 -26.20
CA LEU A 546 -1.08 -24.66 -25.04
C LEU A 546 -1.89 -24.19 -23.84
N ARG A 547 -2.84 -23.26 -24.04
CA ARG A 547 -3.74 -22.80 -22.97
C ARG A 547 -4.56 -23.95 -22.39
N SER A 548 -5.05 -24.86 -23.21
CA SER A 548 -5.80 -26.04 -22.77
C SER A 548 -4.93 -26.99 -21.94
N LEU A 549 -3.68 -27.20 -22.35
CA LEU A 549 -2.72 -28.04 -21.64
C LEU A 549 -2.35 -27.46 -20.27
N VAL A 550 -2.07 -26.16 -20.21
CA VAL A 550 -1.79 -25.44 -18.96
C VAL A 550 -3.04 -25.40 -18.07
N SER A 551 -4.22 -25.16 -18.64
CA SER A 551 -5.48 -25.19 -17.90
C SER A 551 -5.78 -26.55 -17.29
N PHE A 552 -5.48 -27.64 -18.01
CA PHE A 552 -5.53 -28.99 -17.47
C PHE A 552 -4.56 -29.16 -16.30
N ALA A 553 -3.29 -28.77 -16.47
CA ALA A 553 -2.29 -28.88 -15.42
C ALA A 553 -2.62 -28.07 -14.16
N LEU A 554 -3.16 -26.86 -14.31
CA LEU A 554 -3.64 -26.03 -13.19
C LEU A 554 -4.85 -26.63 -12.45
N SER A 555 -5.57 -27.56 -13.09
CA SER A 555 -6.67 -28.30 -12.47
C SER A 555 -6.22 -29.58 -11.76
N CYS A 556 -4.96 -29.99 -11.93
CA CYS A 556 -4.39 -31.15 -11.23
C CYS A 556 -4.18 -30.81 -9.75
N PRO A 557 -4.27 -31.81 -8.84
CA PRO A 557 -3.91 -31.63 -7.43
C PRO A 557 -2.44 -31.22 -7.29
N ASN A 558 -2.14 -30.36 -6.33
CA ASN A 558 -0.78 -29.87 -6.06
C ASN A 558 0.07 -30.83 -5.20
N ASP A 559 -0.42 -32.05 -4.94
CA ASP A 559 0.19 -32.99 -3.99
C ASP A 559 1.43 -33.70 -4.54
N SER A 560 1.60 -33.74 -5.87
CA SER A 560 2.70 -34.43 -6.55
C SER A 560 3.26 -33.58 -7.71
N PRO A 561 4.56 -33.68 -8.02
CA PRO A 561 5.15 -32.96 -9.14
C PRO A 561 4.54 -33.39 -10.49
N ILE A 562 4.39 -32.43 -11.40
CA ILE A 562 3.95 -32.68 -12.77
C ILE A 562 5.18 -32.93 -13.65
N THR A 563 5.27 -34.11 -14.26
CA THR A 563 6.36 -34.40 -15.19
C THR A 563 6.07 -33.78 -16.56
N VAL A 564 6.89 -32.86 -17.04
CA VAL A 564 6.77 -32.19 -18.34
C VAL A 564 7.86 -32.68 -19.28
N VAL A 565 7.46 -33.19 -20.45
CA VAL A 565 8.37 -33.78 -21.44
C VAL A 565 8.24 -33.15 -22.81
N SER A 566 9.39 -32.86 -23.41
CA SER A 566 9.53 -32.39 -24.79
C SER A 566 10.69 -33.11 -25.46
N LYS A 567 10.97 -32.79 -26.73
CA LYS A 567 12.06 -33.41 -27.49
C LYS A 567 13.44 -33.29 -26.82
N ASP A 568 13.74 -32.14 -26.21
CA ASP A 568 15.04 -31.82 -25.63
C ASP A 568 14.99 -31.59 -24.11
N GLY A 569 13.79 -31.61 -23.52
CA GLY A 569 13.56 -31.29 -22.11
C GLY A 569 13.85 -29.82 -21.77
N ALA A 570 13.84 -28.92 -22.75
CA ALA A 570 14.14 -27.50 -22.56
C ALA A 570 13.12 -26.60 -23.27
N SER A 571 13.10 -26.59 -24.61
CA SER A 571 12.41 -25.61 -25.46
C SER A 571 10.95 -25.35 -25.05
N LEU A 572 10.02 -26.26 -25.41
CA LEU A 572 8.60 -26.13 -25.05
C LEU A 572 8.31 -26.39 -23.57
N CYS A 573 9.16 -27.15 -22.86
CA CYS A 573 9.04 -27.33 -21.42
C CYS A 573 9.15 -25.98 -20.68
N GLY A 574 10.13 -25.15 -21.05
CA GLY A 574 10.33 -23.83 -20.49
C GLY A 574 9.13 -22.91 -20.73
N VAL A 575 8.58 -22.92 -21.95
CA VAL A 575 7.38 -22.15 -22.30
C VAL A 575 6.18 -22.60 -21.43
N PHE A 576 5.96 -23.90 -21.29
CA PHE A 576 4.89 -24.43 -20.47
C PHE A 576 5.02 -23.99 -19.01
N CYS A 577 6.20 -24.19 -18.41
CA CYS A 577 6.47 -23.78 -17.02
C CYS A 577 6.30 -22.26 -16.83
N ALA A 578 6.76 -21.45 -17.79
CA ALA A 578 6.62 -20.00 -17.72
C ALA A 578 5.15 -19.55 -17.79
N VAL A 579 4.37 -20.08 -18.74
CA VAL A 579 2.94 -19.76 -18.86
C VAL A 579 2.16 -20.25 -17.63
N PHE A 580 2.44 -21.45 -17.14
CA PHE A 580 1.82 -21.97 -15.92
C PHE A 580 2.10 -21.04 -14.74
N ASN A 581 3.37 -20.70 -14.49
CA ASN A 581 3.75 -19.86 -13.36
C ASN A 581 3.16 -18.45 -13.49
N SER A 582 3.15 -17.88 -14.69
CA SER A 582 2.52 -16.57 -14.93
C SER A 582 1.00 -16.57 -14.67
N ILE A 583 0.27 -17.62 -15.09
CA ILE A 583 -1.18 -17.72 -14.82
C ILE A 583 -1.43 -18.00 -13.33
N GLN A 584 -0.58 -18.80 -12.68
CA GLN A 584 -0.67 -19.05 -11.25
C GLN A 584 -0.40 -17.77 -10.44
N GLN A 585 0.59 -16.96 -10.84
CA GLN A 585 0.87 -15.65 -10.26
C GLN A 585 -0.34 -14.70 -10.43
N ILE A 586 -0.91 -14.59 -11.63
CA ILE A 586 -2.13 -13.78 -11.85
C ILE A 586 -3.24 -14.21 -10.89
N THR A 587 -3.43 -15.51 -10.73
CA THR A 587 -4.50 -16.08 -9.89
C THR A 587 -4.28 -15.79 -8.39
N MET A 588 -3.03 -15.77 -7.94
CA MET A 588 -2.68 -15.59 -6.53
C MET A 588 -2.51 -14.13 -6.13
N ASP A 589 -1.97 -13.30 -7.01
CA ASP A 589 -1.42 -11.97 -6.68
C ASP A 589 -2.05 -10.82 -7.48
N ASP A 590 -2.93 -11.11 -8.46
CA ASP A 590 -3.54 -10.12 -9.38
C ASP A 590 -2.51 -9.23 -10.13
N ASN A 591 -1.30 -9.77 -10.29
CA ASN A 591 -0.21 -9.15 -11.03
C ASN A 591 0.55 -10.19 -11.84
N ILE A 592 1.47 -9.73 -12.69
CA ILE A 592 2.28 -10.57 -13.56
C ILE A 592 3.66 -9.98 -13.80
N ASP A 593 4.68 -10.85 -13.73
CA ASP A 593 6.05 -10.56 -14.17
C ASP A 593 6.62 -11.74 -14.96
N VAL A 594 6.36 -11.76 -16.27
CA VAL A 594 6.85 -12.82 -17.18
C VAL A 594 8.38 -12.83 -17.22
N PHE A 595 9.01 -11.66 -17.23
CA PHE A 595 10.47 -11.54 -17.30
C PHE A 595 11.15 -12.21 -16.11
N THR A 596 10.73 -11.85 -14.89
CA THR A 596 11.29 -12.43 -13.67
C THR A 596 10.95 -13.92 -13.55
N THR A 597 9.75 -14.33 -13.97
CA THR A 597 9.36 -15.75 -14.04
C THR A 597 10.32 -16.56 -14.91
N VAL A 598 10.58 -16.11 -16.14
CA VAL A 598 11.48 -16.83 -17.06
C VAL A 598 12.92 -16.80 -16.56
N ARG A 599 13.38 -15.65 -16.03
CA ARG A 599 14.70 -15.51 -15.43
C ARG A 599 14.91 -16.50 -14.28
N GLN A 600 13.90 -16.71 -13.43
CA GLN A 600 13.95 -17.68 -12.34
C GLN A 600 13.98 -19.13 -12.86
N LEU A 601 13.22 -19.45 -13.91
CA LEU A 601 13.29 -20.77 -14.54
C LEU A 601 14.69 -21.05 -15.13
N GLN A 602 15.33 -20.04 -15.71
CA GLN A 602 16.68 -20.14 -16.28
C GLN A 602 17.78 -20.41 -15.25
N THR A 603 17.55 -20.18 -13.95
CA THR A 603 18.51 -20.60 -12.90
C THR A 603 18.55 -22.10 -12.68
N ARG A 604 17.53 -22.83 -13.14
CA ARG A 604 17.49 -24.31 -13.07
C ARG A 604 17.84 -24.96 -14.40
N ARG A 605 17.54 -24.28 -15.52
CA ARG A 605 17.92 -24.70 -16.88
C ARG A 605 18.10 -23.48 -17.78
N PRO A 606 19.33 -23.04 -18.08
CA PRO A 606 19.61 -21.87 -18.94
C PRO A 606 18.96 -21.92 -20.32
N GLU A 607 18.73 -23.13 -20.83
CA GLU A 607 18.17 -23.38 -22.16
C GLU A 607 16.65 -23.14 -22.23
N PHE A 608 15.97 -22.91 -21.10
CA PHE A 608 14.55 -22.57 -21.09
C PHE A 608 14.28 -21.23 -21.78
N CYS A 609 13.28 -21.22 -22.66
CA CYS A 609 12.83 -20.05 -23.40
C CYS A 609 14.00 -19.34 -24.11
N SER A 610 14.91 -20.14 -24.69
CA SER A 610 16.19 -19.66 -25.21
C SER A 610 16.06 -18.94 -26.53
N THR A 611 14.87 -18.90 -27.15
CA THR A 611 14.59 -18.18 -28.40
C THR A 611 13.60 -17.02 -28.19
N GLN A 612 13.71 -15.98 -29.02
CA GLN A 612 12.76 -14.85 -28.99
C GLN A 612 11.33 -15.29 -29.33
N ASP A 613 11.19 -16.28 -30.20
CA ASP A 613 9.91 -16.85 -30.63
C ASP A 613 9.18 -17.54 -29.45
N GLU A 614 9.89 -18.36 -28.68
CA GLU A 614 9.36 -18.96 -27.43
C GLU A 614 9.00 -17.90 -26.40
N TYR A 615 9.85 -16.88 -26.24
CA TYR A 615 9.57 -15.78 -25.33
C TYR A 615 8.29 -15.02 -25.72
N GLY A 616 8.11 -14.75 -27.01
CA GLY A 616 6.88 -14.17 -27.55
C GLY A 616 5.65 -15.06 -27.39
N LEU A 617 5.80 -16.38 -27.54
CA LEU A 617 4.73 -17.35 -27.33
C LEU A 617 4.19 -17.29 -25.89
N ILE A 618 5.06 -17.09 -24.88
CA ILE A 618 4.63 -16.94 -23.48
C ILE A 618 3.71 -15.72 -23.34
N TYR A 619 4.19 -14.55 -23.78
CA TYR A 619 3.44 -13.30 -23.72
C TYR A 619 2.10 -13.38 -24.45
N GLN A 620 2.09 -13.94 -25.66
CA GLN A 620 0.87 -14.12 -26.44
C GLN A 620 -0.11 -15.06 -25.73
N THR A 621 0.38 -16.17 -25.18
CA THR A 621 -0.46 -17.16 -24.49
C THR A 621 -1.08 -16.60 -23.22
N VAL A 622 -0.32 -15.85 -22.42
CA VAL A 622 -0.84 -15.22 -21.20
C VAL A 622 -1.83 -14.10 -21.54
N TYR A 623 -1.54 -13.30 -22.56
CA TYR A 623 -2.46 -12.30 -23.08
C TYR A 623 -3.79 -12.94 -23.53
N ASP A 624 -3.73 -13.98 -24.36
CA ASP A 624 -4.92 -14.70 -24.83
C ASP A 624 -5.69 -15.36 -23.70
N HIS A 625 -5.00 -15.85 -22.66
CA HIS A 625 -5.64 -16.38 -21.45
C HIS A 625 -6.44 -15.28 -20.74
N LEU A 626 -5.84 -14.13 -20.46
CA LEU A 626 -6.52 -12.99 -19.84
C LEU A 626 -7.72 -12.51 -20.67
N GLN A 627 -7.56 -12.41 -22.00
CA GLN A 627 -8.65 -12.06 -22.90
C GLN A 627 -9.79 -13.08 -22.85
N THR A 628 -9.47 -14.38 -22.81
CA THR A 628 -10.47 -15.46 -22.78
C THR A 628 -11.20 -15.55 -21.45
N THR A 629 -10.49 -15.38 -20.33
CA THR A 629 -11.10 -15.33 -19.00
C THR A 629 -12.07 -14.15 -18.88
N LEU A 630 -11.70 -12.99 -19.43
CA LEU A 630 -12.57 -11.83 -19.53
C LEU A 630 -13.81 -12.09 -20.41
N HIS A 631 -13.63 -12.71 -21.58
CA HIS A 631 -14.74 -13.12 -22.46
C HIS A 631 -15.67 -14.16 -21.82
N HIS A 632 -15.16 -15.14 -21.06
CA HIS A 632 -15.98 -16.13 -20.38
C HIS A 632 -16.75 -15.53 -19.20
N LEU A 633 -16.16 -14.57 -18.47
CA LEU A 633 -16.87 -13.79 -17.45
C LEU A 633 -18.04 -13.01 -18.08
N LEU A 634 -17.79 -12.30 -19.18
CA LEU A 634 -18.79 -11.56 -19.94
C LEU A 634 -19.85 -12.48 -20.58
N GLY A 635 -19.44 -13.66 -21.08
CA GLY A 635 -20.32 -14.67 -21.67
C GLY A 635 -21.23 -15.37 -20.66
N ARG A 636 -20.79 -15.56 -19.41
CA ARG A 636 -21.63 -16.05 -18.30
C ARG A 636 -22.68 -15.01 -17.88
N ILE A 637 -22.32 -13.73 -17.92
CA ILE A 637 -23.24 -12.60 -17.69
C ILE A 637 -24.27 -12.50 -18.85
N ALA A 638 -23.85 -12.71 -20.09
CA ALA A 638 -24.72 -12.74 -21.27
C ALA A 638 -25.63 -13.98 -21.35
N ALA A 639 -25.18 -15.15 -20.90
CA ALA A 639 -26.00 -16.37 -20.84
C ALA A 639 -27.13 -16.28 -19.80
N GLY A 640 -26.97 -15.44 -18.76
CA GLY A 640 -28.04 -15.09 -17.83
C GLY A 640 -29.08 -14.10 -18.40
N LYS A 641 -28.78 -13.46 -19.55
CA LYS A 641 -29.65 -12.52 -20.27
C LYS A 641 -29.75 -12.94 -21.75
N GLY A 642 -30.41 -14.06 -22.05
CA GLY A 642 -30.87 -14.48 -23.39
C GLY A 642 -30.01 -14.07 -24.59
N ALA A 643 -29.23 -15.02 -25.12
CA ALA A 643 -28.23 -14.87 -26.20
C ALA A 643 -28.54 -13.84 -27.31
N LYS A 644 -27.68 -12.81 -27.42
CA LYS A 644 -27.34 -12.11 -28.67
C LYS A 644 -25.82 -12.06 -28.83
N GLN A 645 -25.33 -12.41 -30.02
CA GLN A 645 -23.92 -12.37 -30.42
C GLN A 645 -23.36 -10.94 -30.35
N LEU A 646 -22.33 -10.72 -29.53
CA LEU A 646 -21.57 -9.46 -29.45
C LEU A 646 -20.38 -9.48 -30.43
N ASN A 647 -20.07 -8.32 -31.04
CA ASN A 647 -19.01 -8.17 -32.05
C ASN A 647 -17.63 -7.87 -31.42
N LYS A 648 -16.54 -8.21 -32.13
CA LYS A 648 -15.12 -8.01 -31.76
C LYS A 648 -14.76 -6.57 -31.32
N ASN A 649 -15.46 -5.56 -31.84
CA ASN A 649 -15.21 -4.15 -31.45
C ASN A 649 -15.90 -3.76 -30.14
N GLU A 650 -17.01 -4.40 -29.76
CA GLU A 650 -17.71 -4.17 -28.49
C GLU A 650 -16.95 -4.82 -27.32
N VAL A 651 -16.29 -5.95 -27.59
CA VAL A 651 -15.36 -6.61 -26.67
C VAL A 651 -14.19 -5.71 -26.29
N VAL A 652 -13.55 -5.04 -27.25
CA VAL A 652 -12.38 -4.19 -27.02
C VAL A 652 -12.75 -2.94 -26.21
N ASN A 653 -13.96 -2.39 -26.41
CA ASN A 653 -14.48 -1.29 -25.60
C ASN A 653 -14.90 -1.75 -24.19
N ALA A 654 -15.42 -2.97 -24.05
CA ALA A 654 -15.71 -3.57 -22.74
C ALA A 654 -14.44 -3.82 -21.91
N VAL A 655 -13.30 -4.16 -22.54
CA VAL A 655 -11.98 -4.32 -21.87
C VAL A 655 -11.44 -2.98 -21.34
N ASN A 656 -11.67 -1.88 -22.05
CA ASN A 656 -11.26 -0.54 -21.60
C ASN A 656 -12.18 0.04 -20.52
N GLY A 657 -13.45 -0.38 -20.49
CA GLY A 657 -14.41 -0.02 -19.42
C GLY A 657 -14.34 -0.88 -18.15
N THR A 658 -13.69 -2.05 -18.18
CA THR A 658 -13.68 -3.00 -17.03
C THR A 658 -12.65 -2.71 -15.95
N LYS A 659 -11.97 -1.55 -15.98
CA LYS A 659 -11.07 -1.14 -14.90
C LYS A 659 -11.77 -0.53 -13.67
N MET A 660 -13.10 -0.63 -13.57
CA MET A 660 -13.89 -0.03 -12.49
C MET A 660 -14.76 -0.97 -11.66
N SER A 661 -14.55 -2.29 -11.70
CA SER A 661 -15.17 -3.18 -10.69
C SER A 661 -14.38 -4.45 -10.40
N LEU A 662 -13.32 -4.33 -9.62
CA LEU A 662 -12.85 -5.38 -8.71
C LEU A 662 -12.33 -4.76 -7.40
N SER A 663 -12.99 -3.70 -6.95
CA SER A 663 -13.13 -3.47 -5.51
C SER A 663 -14.37 -4.25 -5.06
N LYS A 664 -14.36 -4.78 -3.85
CA LYS A 664 -15.47 -5.49 -3.22
C LYS A 664 -16.74 -4.61 -3.01
N TYR A 665 -16.81 -3.45 -3.68
CA TYR A 665 -17.81 -2.37 -3.55
C TYR A 665 -18.12 -1.64 -4.88
N GLY A 666 -17.99 -2.31 -6.04
CA GLY A 666 -18.42 -1.72 -7.32
C GLY A 666 -19.95 -1.54 -7.41
N SER A 667 -20.42 -0.36 -7.84
CA SER A 667 -21.86 -0.06 -7.99
C SER A 667 -22.42 -0.75 -9.25
N THR A 668 -23.31 -1.73 -9.09
CA THR A 668 -24.13 -2.30 -10.17
C THR A 668 -25.47 -1.57 -10.23
N VAL A 669 -26.24 -1.68 -11.33
CA VAL A 669 -27.59 -1.08 -11.41
C VAL A 669 -28.46 -1.52 -10.23
N GLU A 670 -28.35 -2.78 -9.83
CA GLU A 670 -29.11 -3.36 -8.73
C GLU A 670 -28.62 -2.91 -7.34
N THR A 671 -27.32 -2.64 -7.15
CA THR A 671 -26.81 -2.05 -5.89
C THR A 671 -27.06 -0.54 -5.83
N THR A 672 -27.00 0.16 -6.97
CA THR A 672 -27.42 1.57 -7.12
C THR A 672 -28.92 1.72 -6.82
N ASN A 673 -29.76 0.81 -7.28
CA ASN A 673 -31.19 0.82 -6.97
C ASN A 673 -31.44 0.63 -5.46
N LEU A 674 -30.65 -0.23 -4.80
CA LEU A 674 -30.72 -0.40 -3.35
C LEU A 674 -30.29 0.88 -2.61
N ALA A 675 -29.23 1.53 -3.09
CA ALA A 675 -28.76 2.81 -2.56
C ALA A 675 -29.78 3.95 -2.78
N ARG A 676 -30.44 4.00 -3.94
CA ARG A 676 -31.55 4.95 -4.22
C ARG A 676 -32.70 4.73 -3.25
N LEU A 677 -33.12 3.48 -3.04
CA LEU A 677 -34.20 3.14 -2.12
C LEU A 677 -33.83 3.48 -0.68
N ALA A 678 -32.60 3.22 -0.25
CA ALA A 678 -32.09 3.59 1.07
C ALA A 678 -32.07 5.11 1.28
N ARG A 679 -31.62 5.88 0.28
CA ARG A 679 -31.65 7.36 0.33
C ARG A 679 -33.07 7.91 0.40
N ILE A 680 -34.02 7.28 -0.30
CA ILE A 680 -35.44 7.65 -0.21
C ILE A 680 -35.99 7.39 1.21
N ILE A 681 -35.67 6.24 1.81
CA ILE A 681 -36.12 5.89 3.17
C ILE A 681 -35.51 6.81 4.22
N LEU A 682 -34.20 7.08 4.13
CA LEU A 682 -33.46 7.89 5.11
C LEU A 682 -33.62 9.41 4.92
N GLY A 683 -33.96 9.86 3.71
CA GLY A 683 -34.21 11.27 3.40
C GLY A 683 -35.72 11.57 3.41
N PRO A 684 -36.38 11.65 2.24
CA PRO A 684 -37.75 12.17 2.13
C PRO A 684 -38.77 11.42 2.99
N CYS A 685 -38.66 10.10 3.15
CA CYS A 685 -39.54 9.35 4.06
C CYS A 685 -39.31 9.67 5.54
N THR A 686 -38.08 9.97 5.94
CA THR A 686 -37.77 10.36 7.32
C THR A 686 -38.19 11.82 7.55
N HIS A 687 -37.90 12.72 6.61
CA HIS A 687 -38.30 14.14 6.70
C HIS A 687 -39.81 14.32 6.75
N VAL A 688 -40.58 13.63 5.89
CA VAL A 688 -42.06 13.70 5.94
C VAL A 688 -42.59 13.18 7.28
N LEU A 689 -41.95 12.17 7.88
CA LEU A 689 -42.31 11.68 9.20
C LEU A 689 -41.89 12.65 10.31
N GLN A 690 -40.81 13.41 10.18
CA GLN A 690 -40.46 14.45 11.15
C GLN A 690 -41.49 15.58 11.14
N ASP A 691 -41.94 15.99 9.94
CA ASP A 691 -42.94 17.05 9.79
C ASP A 691 -44.35 16.61 10.23
N VAL A 692 -44.72 15.35 9.98
CA VAL A 692 -45.97 14.78 10.53
C VAL A 692 -45.92 14.79 12.07
N LEU A 693 -44.75 14.56 12.68
CA LEU A 693 -44.60 14.56 14.13
C LEU A 693 -44.70 16.00 14.65
N LYS A 694 -44.04 16.94 13.96
CA LYS A 694 -44.05 18.37 14.28
C LYS A 694 -45.46 18.95 14.24
N LYS A 695 -46.29 18.52 13.27
CA LYS A 695 -47.70 18.91 13.17
C LYS A 695 -48.55 18.41 14.35
N ASN A 696 -48.24 17.24 14.89
CA ASN A 696 -49.04 16.59 15.93
C ASN A 696 -48.53 16.82 17.36
N MET A 697 -47.26 17.19 17.52
CA MET A 697 -46.63 17.35 18.82
C MET A 697 -45.65 18.51 18.81
N ASN A 698 -45.88 19.49 19.70
CA ASN A 698 -44.98 20.62 19.90
C ASN A 698 -43.64 20.12 20.50
N PRO A 699 -42.49 20.47 19.90
CA PRO A 699 -41.17 20.02 20.36
C PRO A 699 -40.88 20.30 21.84
N SER A 700 -41.39 21.41 22.39
CA SER A 700 -41.19 21.77 23.80
C SER A 700 -41.91 20.84 24.79
N VAL A 701 -42.96 20.14 24.34
CA VAL A 701 -43.81 19.27 25.18
C VAL A 701 -43.32 17.82 25.16
N LEU A 702 -42.59 17.44 24.12
CA LEU A 702 -42.14 16.06 23.89
C LEU A 702 -41.20 15.53 25.01
N PRO A 703 -40.15 16.25 25.44
CA PRO A 703 -39.29 15.86 26.57
C PRO A 703 -40.09 15.52 27.84
N GLY A 704 -41.08 16.36 28.16
CA GLY A 704 -41.95 16.18 29.32
C GLY A 704 -42.78 14.90 29.22
N LYS A 705 -43.40 14.63 28.06
CA LYS A 705 -44.19 13.43 27.82
C LYS A 705 -43.37 12.14 27.88
N VAL A 706 -42.16 12.13 27.31
CA VAL A 706 -41.25 10.97 27.39
C VAL A 706 -40.78 10.73 28.82
N LYS A 707 -40.43 11.79 29.55
CA LYS A 707 -40.06 11.69 30.98
C LYS A 707 -41.23 11.16 31.83
N THR A 708 -42.45 11.62 31.59
CA THR A 708 -43.65 11.11 32.26
C THR A 708 -43.91 9.64 31.92
N LEU A 709 -43.78 9.23 30.65
CA LEU A 709 -43.93 7.83 30.24
C LEU A 709 -42.91 6.93 30.95
N ILE A 710 -41.62 7.31 30.97
CA ILE A 710 -40.55 6.56 31.62
C ILE A 710 -40.79 6.45 33.13
N THR A 711 -41.24 7.53 33.77
CA THR A 711 -41.51 7.55 35.22
C THR A 711 -42.70 6.69 35.62
N LEU A 712 -43.70 6.55 34.73
CA LEU A 712 -44.90 5.73 34.96
C LEU A 712 -44.72 4.24 34.62
N LEU A 713 -43.58 3.83 34.06
CA LEU A 713 -43.30 2.41 33.78
C LEU A 713 -43.04 1.64 35.08
N PRO A 714 -43.62 0.43 35.26
CA PRO A 714 -43.31 -0.42 36.41
C PRO A 714 -41.82 -0.76 36.48
N LYS A 715 -41.23 -0.87 37.68
CA LYS A 715 -39.79 -1.12 37.93
C LYS A 715 -39.14 -2.27 37.13
N PHE A 716 -39.93 -3.19 36.57
CA PHE A 716 -39.45 -4.36 35.80
C PHE A 716 -39.73 -4.29 34.28
N LYS A 717 -40.33 -3.21 33.77
CA LYS A 717 -40.64 -3.05 32.35
C LYS A 717 -39.56 -2.19 31.69
N LYS A 718 -38.85 -2.73 30.69
CA LYS A 718 -37.80 -1.99 29.96
C LYS A 718 -38.39 -0.77 29.26
N SER A 719 -37.67 0.36 29.32
CA SER A 719 -37.99 1.57 28.55
C SER A 719 -38.12 1.21 27.06
N PRO A 720 -39.13 1.71 26.34
CA PRO A 720 -39.23 1.53 24.89
C PRO A 720 -38.16 2.35 24.14
N PHE A 721 -37.45 3.25 24.82
CA PHE A 721 -36.35 4.05 24.28
C PHE A 721 -34.99 3.55 24.80
N THR A 722 -33.95 3.68 24.00
CA THR A 722 -32.56 3.53 24.46
C THR A 722 -32.07 4.80 25.17
N LYS A 723 -31.00 4.72 25.98
CA LYS A 723 -30.43 5.90 26.66
C LYS A 723 -30.00 7.01 25.68
N GLU A 724 -29.48 6.62 24.51
CA GLU A 724 -29.12 7.53 23.43
C GLU A 724 -30.35 8.21 22.82
N GLN A 725 -31.41 7.43 22.55
CA GLN A 725 -32.68 7.98 22.06
C GLN A 725 -33.34 8.93 23.05
N GLU A 726 -33.26 8.65 24.35
CA GLU A 726 -33.77 9.56 25.40
C GLU A 726 -33.02 10.90 25.35
N THR A 727 -31.70 10.87 25.24
CA THR A 727 -30.85 12.07 25.16
C THR A 727 -31.19 12.91 23.93
N ILE A 728 -31.36 12.26 22.77
CA ILE A 728 -31.75 12.92 21.52
C ILE A 728 -33.13 13.55 21.63
N VAL A 729 -34.12 12.85 22.20
CA VAL A 729 -35.46 13.42 22.41
C VAL A 729 -35.43 14.66 23.31
N TYR A 730 -34.55 14.69 24.32
CA TYR A 730 -34.43 15.84 25.22
C TYR A 730 -33.84 17.09 24.57
N THR A 731 -33.18 16.97 23.41
CA THR A 731 -32.75 18.15 22.63
C THR A 731 -33.93 18.92 22.03
N GLY A 732 -35.07 18.25 21.80
CA GLY A 732 -36.24 18.84 21.16
C GLY A 732 -36.07 19.15 19.66
N ILE A 733 -34.97 18.72 19.03
CA ILE A 733 -34.66 18.99 17.63
C ILE A 733 -35.16 17.82 16.77
N TYR A 734 -36.30 18.01 16.08
CA TYR A 734 -36.95 16.92 15.34
C TYR A 734 -36.16 16.46 14.11
N SER A 735 -35.30 17.31 13.54
CA SER A 735 -34.41 16.94 12.42
C SER A 735 -33.42 15.83 12.80
N ASP A 736 -33.14 15.67 14.10
CA ASP A 736 -32.19 14.69 14.62
C ASP A 736 -32.84 13.32 14.86
N PHE A 737 -34.15 13.20 14.63
CA PHE A 737 -34.89 11.97 14.90
C PHE A 737 -34.85 11.04 13.69
N ASP A 738 -34.21 9.88 13.87
CA ASP A 738 -34.19 8.82 12.88
C ASP A 738 -35.55 8.09 12.79
N ILE A 739 -35.73 7.30 11.74
CA ILE A 739 -36.97 6.56 11.49
C ILE A 739 -37.34 5.56 12.61
N THR A 740 -36.35 5.07 13.36
CA THR A 740 -36.55 4.19 14.53
C THR A 740 -37.14 4.93 15.70
N LEU A 741 -36.57 6.09 16.02
CA LEU A 741 -37.03 6.95 17.08
C LEU A 741 -38.42 7.51 16.74
N LEU A 742 -38.62 8.00 15.52
CA LEU A 742 -39.92 8.49 15.03
C LEU A 742 -41.01 7.42 15.20
N TYR A 743 -40.78 6.19 14.72
CA TYR A 743 -41.77 5.12 14.88
C TYR A 743 -42.06 4.80 16.35
N THR A 744 -41.03 4.79 17.20
CA THR A 744 -41.17 4.54 18.65
C THR A 744 -41.97 5.64 19.33
N LEU A 745 -41.78 6.90 18.93
CA LEU A 745 -42.56 8.05 19.38
C LEU A 745 -44.01 7.99 18.89
N TYR A 746 -44.25 7.65 17.63
CA TYR A 746 -45.59 7.51 17.09
C TYR A 746 -46.41 6.44 17.79
N ARG A 747 -45.79 5.29 18.09
CA ARG A 747 -46.46 4.16 18.73
C ARG A 747 -46.77 4.39 20.21
N ASN A 748 -45.86 5.04 20.95
CA ASN A 748 -45.93 5.06 22.41
C ASN A 748 -46.31 6.42 23.01
N ILE A 749 -46.12 7.52 22.26
CA ILE A 749 -46.26 8.88 22.77
C ILE A 749 -47.32 9.68 22.00
N CYS A 750 -47.45 9.47 20.69
CA CYS A 750 -48.45 10.15 19.88
C CYS A 750 -49.84 9.52 20.01
N THR A 751 -50.89 10.32 19.83
CA THR A 751 -52.29 9.90 19.94
C THR A 751 -52.87 9.37 18.62
N PHE A 752 -52.03 8.88 17.69
CA PHE A 752 -52.55 8.31 16.45
C PHE A 752 -53.35 7.05 16.74
N PRO A 753 -54.62 6.95 16.27
CA PRO A 753 -55.35 5.70 16.39
C PRO A 753 -54.60 4.62 15.60
N PRO A 754 -54.37 3.43 16.20
CA PRO A 754 -53.75 2.33 15.48
C PRO A 754 -54.59 2.00 14.24
N HIS A 755 -53.93 1.65 13.13
CA HIS A 755 -54.63 1.14 11.97
C HIS A 755 -55.42 -0.13 12.32
N SER A 756 -56.31 -0.55 11.43
CA SER A 756 -57.28 -1.64 11.66
C SER A 756 -56.70 -2.99 12.16
N LYS A 757 -55.39 -3.20 12.04
CA LYS A 757 -54.65 -4.41 12.48
C LYS A 757 -53.71 -4.19 13.67
N GLN A 758 -53.71 -3.01 14.27
CA GLN A 758 -52.81 -2.57 15.35
C GLN A 758 -51.32 -2.45 14.95
N TRP A 759 -50.61 -1.54 15.64
CA TRP A 759 -49.19 -1.27 15.44
C TRP A 759 -48.34 -2.55 15.50
N GLY A 760 -47.45 -2.71 14.54
CA GLY A 760 -46.55 -3.86 14.41
C GLY A 760 -47.07 -5.02 13.58
N ASN A 761 -48.30 -4.93 13.06
CA ASN A 761 -48.84 -5.89 12.10
C ASN A 761 -48.95 -5.26 10.71
N VAL A 762 -48.84 -6.07 9.65
CA VAL A 762 -48.96 -5.58 8.27
C VAL A 762 -50.35 -4.98 8.03
N PRO A 763 -50.47 -3.68 7.67
CA PRO A 763 -51.76 -3.03 7.43
C PRO A 763 -52.54 -3.66 6.26
N ASN A 764 -53.86 -3.47 6.21
CA ASN A 764 -54.65 -3.93 5.06
C ASN A 764 -54.26 -3.17 3.78
N PRO A 765 -54.19 -3.81 2.60
CA PRO A 765 -53.74 -3.16 1.37
C PRO A 765 -54.56 -1.94 0.95
N GLY A 766 -55.82 -1.81 1.41
CA GLY A 766 -56.70 -0.67 1.15
C GLY A 766 -56.71 0.43 2.24
N ASP A 767 -56.06 0.20 3.39
CA ASP A 767 -56.06 1.13 4.52
C ASP A 767 -55.12 2.31 4.24
N ARG A 768 -55.65 3.52 4.07
CA ARG A 768 -54.89 4.74 3.75
C ARG A 768 -54.70 5.69 4.92
N SER A 769 -54.94 5.19 6.14
CA SER A 769 -54.72 5.99 7.36
C SER A 769 -53.24 6.32 7.55
N GLU A 770 -52.97 7.42 8.27
CA GLU A 770 -51.61 7.87 8.56
C GLU A 770 -50.83 6.81 9.33
N SER A 771 -51.48 6.12 10.29
CA SER A 771 -50.87 5.03 11.05
C SER A 771 -50.55 3.80 10.19
N ALA A 772 -51.37 3.48 9.17
CA ALA A 772 -51.05 2.43 8.20
C ALA A 772 -49.84 2.79 7.33
N ASN A 773 -49.73 4.05 6.92
CA ASN A 773 -48.61 4.54 6.12
C ASN A 773 -47.28 4.61 6.90
N ILE A 774 -47.33 5.06 8.16
CA ILE A 774 -46.18 5.01 9.08
C ILE A 774 -45.70 3.56 9.28
N GLU A 775 -46.62 2.60 9.43
CA GLU A 775 -46.27 1.18 9.57
C GLU A 775 -45.66 0.60 8.27
N ARG A 776 -46.15 0.99 7.08
CA ARG A 776 -45.56 0.56 5.80
C ARG A 776 -44.12 1.06 5.62
N ILE A 777 -43.82 2.30 5.99
CA ILE A 777 -42.45 2.84 5.95
C ILE A 777 -41.54 2.04 6.89
N ARG A 778 -42.00 1.68 8.09
CA ARG A 778 -41.25 0.80 9.00
C ARG A 778 -41.00 -0.57 8.38
N LEU A 779 -41.99 -1.19 7.77
CA LEU A 779 -41.86 -2.51 7.14
C LEU A 779 -40.85 -2.48 5.99
N LEU A 780 -40.89 -1.44 5.16
CA LEU A 780 -39.90 -1.20 4.10
C LEU A 780 -38.49 -1.05 4.66
N ARG A 781 -38.33 -0.22 5.72
CA ARG A 781 -37.04 -0.11 6.40
C ARG A 781 -36.56 -1.46 6.94
N ASN A 782 -37.41 -2.22 7.61
CA ASN A 782 -37.02 -3.50 8.20
C ASN A 782 -36.65 -4.54 7.13
N LYS A 783 -37.34 -4.51 5.99
CA LYS A 783 -37.06 -5.38 4.83
C LYS A 783 -35.66 -5.16 4.27
N TYR A 784 -35.13 -3.93 4.29
CA TYR A 784 -33.86 -3.58 3.65
C TYR A 784 -32.73 -3.17 4.62
N GLN A 785 -33.02 -3.02 5.92
CA GLN A 785 -32.05 -2.56 6.94
C GLN A 785 -31.82 -3.59 8.07
N GLY A 786 -32.59 -4.68 8.15
CA GLY A 786 -32.48 -5.70 9.19
C GLY A 786 -32.21 -7.10 8.64
N HIS A 787 -30.97 -7.58 8.77
CA HIS A 787 -30.52 -8.97 8.56
C HIS A 787 -31.26 -9.80 7.49
N HIS A 788 -31.05 -9.51 6.20
CA HIS A 788 -31.32 -10.47 5.12
C HIS A 788 -30.31 -10.36 3.97
N SER A 789 -30.19 -11.47 3.23
CA SER A 789 -29.06 -11.98 2.46
C SER A 789 -28.90 -11.43 1.02
N SER A 790 -29.35 -10.23 0.71
CA SER A 790 -29.26 -9.69 -0.67
C SER A 790 -28.66 -8.29 -0.71
N ILE A 791 -27.50 -8.17 -1.37
CA ILE A 791 -26.70 -6.94 -1.52
C ILE A 791 -27.22 -6.08 -2.71
N SER A 792 -28.33 -6.46 -3.35
CA SER A 792 -28.81 -5.89 -4.62
C SER A 792 -30.33 -6.01 -4.78
N ILE A 793 -30.99 -5.05 -5.44
CA ILE A 793 -32.43 -5.10 -5.80
C ILE A 793 -32.62 -4.98 -7.31
N SER A 794 -33.42 -5.87 -7.91
CA SER A 794 -33.68 -5.83 -9.36
C SER A 794 -34.43 -4.54 -9.76
N SER A 795 -34.30 -4.11 -11.02
CA SER A 795 -35.02 -2.92 -11.50
C SER A 795 -36.55 -3.08 -11.42
N SER A 796 -37.09 -4.30 -11.58
CA SER A 796 -38.53 -4.55 -11.44
C SER A 796 -38.98 -4.40 -9.98
N ASP A 797 -38.22 -4.97 -9.04
CA ASP A 797 -38.54 -4.88 -7.61
C ASP A 797 -38.35 -3.44 -7.12
N PHE A 798 -37.29 -2.75 -7.57
CA PHE A 798 -37.06 -1.34 -7.26
C PHE A 798 -38.22 -0.46 -7.73
N ASN A 799 -38.69 -0.64 -8.97
CA ASN A 799 -39.82 0.15 -9.49
C ASN A 799 -41.11 -0.10 -8.70
N GLN A 800 -41.34 -1.34 -8.28
CA GLN A 800 -42.51 -1.69 -7.46
C GLN A 800 -42.44 -1.03 -6.07
N GLU A 801 -41.28 -1.11 -5.42
CA GLU A 801 -41.07 -0.54 -4.08
C GLU A 801 -41.02 0.98 -4.10
N TRP A 802 -40.39 1.57 -5.13
CA TRP A 802 -40.38 3.00 -5.36
C TRP A 802 -41.81 3.54 -5.54
N GLN A 803 -42.63 2.88 -6.37
CA GLN A 803 -44.01 3.31 -6.58
C GLN A 803 -44.82 3.24 -5.28
N ALA A 804 -44.62 2.18 -4.48
CA ALA A 804 -45.25 2.05 -3.18
C ALA A 804 -44.82 3.18 -2.21
N VAL A 805 -43.53 3.52 -2.18
CA VAL A 805 -43.01 4.64 -1.37
C VAL A 805 -43.58 5.97 -1.85
N PHE A 806 -43.61 6.19 -3.16
CA PHE A 806 -44.12 7.42 -3.75
C PHE A 806 -45.60 7.66 -3.36
N ASP A 807 -46.42 6.61 -3.41
CA ASP A 807 -47.83 6.68 -3.00
C ASP A 807 -47.98 6.97 -1.50
N ILE A 808 -47.15 6.33 -0.65
CA ILE A 808 -47.15 6.58 0.80
C ILE A 808 -46.77 8.04 1.11
N VAL A 809 -45.69 8.55 0.50
CA VAL A 809 -45.23 9.94 0.70
C VAL A 809 -46.31 10.92 0.25
N LYS A 810 -46.94 10.66 -0.89
CA LYS A 810 -48.06 11.48 -1.39
C LYS A 810 -49.23 11.55 -0.41
N GLU A 811 -49.59 10.43 0.21
CA GLU A 811 -50.68 10.39 1.19
C GLU A 811 -50.33 11.13 2.50
N LEU A 812 -49.08 11.01 2.98
CA LEU A 812 -48.61 11.74 4.16
C LEU A 812 -48.45 13.25 3.88
N GLU A 813 -48.04 13.63 2.67
CA GLU A 813 -48.01 15.02 2.21
C GLU A 813 -49.40 15.65 2.16
N LEU A 814 -50.39 14.93 1.65
CA LEU A 814 -51.79 15.36 1.67
C LEU A 814 -52.27 15.65 3.11
N TYR A 815 -51.88 14.81 4.07
CA TYR A 815 -52.16 15.05 5.48
C TYR A 815 -51.49 16.32 6.01
N LEU A 816 -50.24 16.61 5.60
CA LEU A 816 -49.52 17.83 5.99
C LEU A 816 -50.13 19.10 5.39
N GLY A 817 -50.74 19.02 4.20
CA GLY A 817 -51.30 20.15 3.46
C GLY A 817 -50.35 20.73 2.41
N THR A 818 -49.14 20.16 2.29
CA THR A 818 -48.13 20.45 1.27
C THR A 818 -48.31 19.49 0.11
N ARG A 819 -48.38 19.95 -1.14
CA ARG A 819 -48.80 19.05 -2.24
C ARG A 819 -47.69 18.31 -2.99
N THR A 820 -46.42 18.74 -2.95
CA THR A 820 -45.40 18.23 -3.88
C THR A 820 -43.94 18.23 -3.38
N VAL A 821 -43.61 18.64 -2.15
CA VAL A 821 -42.21 18.87 -1.74
C VAL A 821 -41.42 17.55 -1.68
N TYR A 822 -41.90 16.59 -0.91
CA TYR A 822 -41.26 15.29 -0.73
C TYR A 822 -41.50 14.37 -1.94
N GLN A 823 -42.64 14.49 -2.64
CA GLN A 823 -42.84 13.80 -3.92
C GLN A 823 -41.79 14.19 -4.98
N GLU A 824 -41.45 15.48 -5.08
CA GLU A 824 -40.41 15.94 -6.01
C GLU A 824 -38.99 15.54 -5.55
N GLU A 825 -38.72 15.50 -4.24
CA GLU A 825 -37.47 14.92 -3.73
C GLU A 825 -37.32 13.43 -4.06
N VAL A 826 -38.39 12.64 -3.91
CA VAL A 826 -38.38 11.21 -4.27
C VAL A 826 -38.13 11.02 -5.77
N LYS A 827 -38.71 11.85 -6.65
CA LYS A 827 -38.45 11.81 -8.10
C LYS A 827 -37.03 12.27 -8.46
N LYS A 828 -36.51 13.30 -7.79
CA LYS A 828 -35.14 13.77 -8.01
C LYS A 828 -34.12 12.69 -7.69
N ILE A 829 -34.32 11.92 -6.60
CA ILE A 829 -33.42 10.83 -6.22
C ILE A 829 -33.44 9.68 -7.25
N THR A 830 -34.57 9.42 -7.91
CA THR A 830 -34.65 8.41 -8.98
C THR A 830 -34.12 8.88 -10.33
N GLN A 831 -34.15 10.20 -10.58
CA GLN A 831 -33.61 10.82 -11.79
C GLN A 831 -32.12 11.23 -11.67
N CYS A 832 -31.54 11.17 -10.47
CA CYS A 832 -30.14 11.49 -10.22
C CYS A 832 -29.21 10.50 -10.96
N CYS A 833 -28.29 11.05 -11.76
CA CYS A 833 -27.32 10.30 -12.56
C CYS A 833 -26.29 9.63 -11.65
N MET A 834 -26.47 8.33 -11.45
CA MET A 834 -25.50 7.40 -10.86
C MET A 834 -25.29 6.25 -11.86
N ASP A 835 -25.22 6.59 -13.17
CA ASP A 835 -25.17 5.66 -14.31
C ASP A 835 -23.79 5.70 -15.01
N PRO A 836 -22.96 4.65 -14.87
CA PRO A 836 -21.62 4.57 -15.48
C PRO A 836 -21.63 4.61 -17.03
N GLU A 837 -22.73 4.24 -17.69
CA GLU A 837 -22.81 4.23 -19.16
C GLU A 837 -22.97 5.64 -19.73
N GLN A 838 -23.63 6.55 -19.01
CA GLN A 838 -23.74 7.95 -19.41
C GLN A 838 -22.41 8.70 -19.18
N GLU A 839 -21.69 8.41 -18.09
CA GLU A 839 -20.35 8.96 -17.78
C GLU A 839 -19.36 8.77 -18.95
N THR A 840 -19.30 7.55 -19.50
CA THR A 840 -18.41 7.20 -20.63
C THR A 840 -18.80 7.97 -21.90
N LYS A 841 -20.11 8.09 -22.17
CA LYS A 841 -20.65 8.77 -23.36
C LYS A 841 -20.33 10.27 -23.39
N TYR A 842 -20.21 10.93 -22.23
CA TYR A 842 -19.88 12.36 -22.17
C TYR A 842 -18.38 12.63 -22.27
N ILE A 843 -17.54 11.74 -21.73
CA ILE A 843 -16.08 11.77 -21.97
C ILE A 843 -15.81 11.57 -23.46
N GLU A 844 -16.49 10.63 -24.11
CA GLU A 844 -16.41 10.43 -25.57
C GLU A 844 -16.87 11.67 -26.36
N LYS A 845 -17.91 12.38 -25.91
CA LYS A 845 -18.35 13.65 -26.53
C LYS A 845 -17.31 14.76 -26.42
N LEU A 846 -16.64 14.89 -25.28
CA LEU A 846 -15.57 15.88 -25.09
C LEU A 846 -14.34 15.55 -25.96
N LEU A 847 -14.01 14.26 -26.10
CA LEU A 847 -12.95 13.78 -27.00
C LEU A 847 -13.31 13.98 -28.48
N ASP A 848 -14.56 13.74 -28.86
CA ASP A 848 -15.08 13.99 -30.22
C ASP A 848 -15.09 15.49 -30.55
N LEU A 849 -15.46 16.35 -29.59
CA LEU A 849 -15.40 17.79 -29.74
C LEU A 849 -13.96 18.27 -29.98
N ASN A 850 -13.00 17.73 -29.23
CA ASN A 850 -11.58 18.06 -29.40
C ASN A 850 -11.07 17.64 -30.78
N LYS A 851 -11.42 16.44 -31.24
CA LYS A 851 -11.05 15.96 -32.58
C LYS A 851 -11.62 16.85 -33.69
N LYS A 852 -12.87 17.32 -33.52
CA LYS A 852 -13.49 18.24 -34.48
C LYS A 852 -12.78 19.60 -34.53
N LEU A 853 -12.27 20.10 -33.41
CA LEU A 853 -11.49 21.34 -33.37
C LEU A 853 -10.19 21.22 -34.17
N ASP A 854 -9.46 20.11 -34.04
CA ASP A 854 -8.24 19.85 -34.82
C ASP A 854 -8.55 19.81 -36.32
N ASP A 855 -9.62 19.11 -36.71
CA ASP A 855 -10.06 19.01 -38.11
C ASP A 855 -10.49 20.37 -38.68
N ILE A 856 -11.13 21.22 -37.87
CA ILE A 856 -11.53 22.59 -38.25
C ILE A 856 -10.31 23.49 -38.41
N SER A 857 -9.33 23.42 -37.51
CA SER A 857 -8.09 24.19 -37.58
C SER A 857 -7.37 23.96 -38.93
N VAL A 858 -7.27 22.69 -39.35
CA VAL A 858 -6.65 22.31 -40.64
C VAL A 858 -7.47 22.79 -41.85
N LYS A 859 -8.80 22.83 -41.76
CA LYS A 859 -9.65 23.29 -42.88
C LYS A 859 -9.71 24.81 -43.02
N VAL A 860 -9.69 25.54 -41.91
CA VAL A 860 -9.68 27.01 -41.89
C VAL A 860 -8.41 27.54 -42.56
N GLU A 861 -7.26 26.88 -42.37
CA GLU A 861 -6.01 27.19 -43.08
C GLU A 861 -6.10 27.02 -44.60
N ASN A 862 -7.01 26.17 -45.10
CA ASN A 862 -7.03 25.72 -46.50
C ASN A 862 -8.21 26.23 -47.35
N THR A 863 -9.28 26.81 -46.78
CA THR A 863 -10.54 26.96 -47.55
C THR A 863 -11.42 28.19 -47.30
N CYS A 864 -11.06 29.14 -46.43
CA CYS A 864 -12.04 30.17 -46.01
C CYS A 864 -12.44 31.17 -47.13
N VAL A 865 -13.70 31.12 -47.55
CA VAL A 865 -14.38 32.15 -48.36
C VAL A 865 -15.26 33.00 -47.45
N CYS A 866 -14.92 34.29 -47.32
CA CYS A 866 -15.58 35.25 -46.44
C CYS A 866 -17.07 35.46 -46.82
N LYS A 867 -18.01 35.13 -45.92
CA LYS A 867 -19.40 35.59 -46.00
C LYS A 867 -19.69 36.58 -44.87
N LYS A 868 -19.76 37.86 -45.23
CA LYS A 868 -20.14 38.95 -44.30
C LYS A 868 -21.56 38.74 -43.74
N ARG A 869 -21.69 38.48 -42.44
CA ARG A 869 -22.88 38.81 -41.63
C ARG A 869 -22.45 39.34 -40.26
N LYS A 870 -22.07 40.62 -40.24
CA LYS A 870 -21.66 41.34 -39.02
C LYS A 870 -22.84 41.57 -38.05
N GLU A 871 -24.04 41.77 -38.59
CA GLU A 871 -25.22 42.25 -37.83
C GLU A 871 -25.93 41.21 -36.94
N PHE A 872 -25.60 39.91 -37.03
CA PHE A 872 -26.37 38.86 -36.35
C PHE A 872 -25.99 38.70 -34.86
N PHE A 873 -24.70 38.86 -34.53
CA PHE A 873 -24.18 38.60 -33.18
C PHE A 873 -24.16 39.85 -32.28
N ASP A 874 -24.20 41.05 -32.87
CA ASP A 874 -24.16 42.32 -32.12
C ASP A 874 -25.29 42.43 -31.09
N ARG A 875 -26.46 41.84 -31.36
CA ARG A 875 -27.60 41.85 -30.42
C ARG A 875 -27.34 40.98 -29.18
N GLU A 876 -26.74 39.81 -29.36
CA GLU A 876 -26.45 38.88 -28.27
C GLU A 876 -25.30 39.40 -27.41
N VAL A 877 -24.24 39.90 -28.04
CA VAL A 877 -23.12 40.57 -27.34
C VAL A 877 -23.59 41.83 -26.61
N SER A 878 -24.56 42.59 -27.16
CA SER A 878 -25.16 43.73 -26.46
C SER A 878 -25.94 43.30 -25.21
N SER A 879 -26.63 42.15 -25.25
CA SER A 879 -27.26 41.58 -24.05
C SER A 879 -26.22 41.18 -23.02
N TRP A 880 -25.09 40.58 -23.45
CA TRP A 880 -24.00 40.24 -22.53
C TRP A 880 -23.45 41.48 -21.85
N LYS A 881 -23.26 42.60 -22.58
CA LYS A 881 -22.82 43.87 -21.99
C LYS A 881 -23.76 44.44 -20.95
N GLU A 882 -25.07 44.20 -21.07
CA GLU A 882 -26.05 44.60 -20.06
C GLU A 882 -25.98 43.70 -18.83
N ASP A 883 -25.90 42.38 -19.02
CA ASP A 883 -25.73 41.39 -17.95
C ASP A 883 -24.39 41.59 -17.20
N ASP A 884 -23.37 42.07 -17.92
CA ASP A 884 -22.02 42.30 -17.39
C ASP A 884 -21.93 43.51 -16.45
N LYS A 885 -22.88 44.45 -16.51
CA LYS A 885 -22.89 45.62 -15.62
C LYS A 885 -22.99 45.26 -14.14
N VAL A 886 -23.51 44.07 -13.84
CA VAL A 886 -23.60 43.52 -12.48
C VAL A 886 -22.58 42.42 -12.22
N PHE A 887 -21.67 42.17 -13.18
CA PHE A 887 -20.58 41.21 -13.01
C PHE A 887 -19.50 41.81 -12.08
N LEU A 888 -19.02 40.98 -11.16
CA LEU A 888 -17.98 41.37 -10.21
C LEU A 888 -16.71 40.57 -10.51
N GLU A 889 -15.69 41.26 -11.03
CA GLU A 889 -14.37 40.69 -11.28
C GLU A 889 -13.72 40.27 -9.96
N THR A 890 -13.24 39.02 -9.91
CA THR A 890 -12.55 38.48 -8.74
C THR A 890 -11.06 38.77 -8.81
N HIS A 891 -10.34 38.71 -7.68
CA HIS A 891 -8.90 38.96 -7.65
C HIS A 891 -8.06 37.92 -8.45
N ASN A 892 -8.62 36.73 -8.70
CA ASN A 892 -8.02 35.70 -9.55
C ASN A 892 -8.38 35.87 -11.04
N PHE A 893 -9.28 36.80 -11.36
CA PHE A 893 -9.66 37.10 -12.73
C PHE A 893 -8.46 37.40 -13.65
N PRO A 894 -7.44 38.19 -13.26
CA PRO A 894 -6.28 38.44 -14.11
C PRO A 894 -5.49 37.17 -14.46
N ALA A 895 -5.33 36.24 -13.51
CA ALA A 895 -4.65 34.97 -13.76
C ALA A 895 -5.47 34.07 -14.70
N MET A 896 -6.80 34.05 -14.53
CA MET A 896 -7.71 33.33 -15.43
C MET A 896 -7.72 33.94 -16.83
N PHE A 897 -7.77 35.28 -16.92
CA PHE A 897 -7.73 36.02 -18.16
C PHE A 897 -6.42 35.75 -18.92
N ASN A 898 -5.26 35.84 -18.24
CA ASN A 898 -3.97 35.52 -18.85
C ASN A 898 -3.91 34.07 -19.36
N ARG A 899 -4.44 33.10 -18.59
CA ARG A 899 -4.52 31.71 -19.06
C ARG A 899 -5.41 31.54 -20.30
N VAL A 900 -6.44 32.36 -20.45
CA VAL A 900 -7.28 32.36 -21.65
C VAL A 900 -6.58 33.00 -22.84
N VAL A 901 -5.79 34.05 -22.61
CA VAL A 901 -4.97 34.69 -23.66
C VAL A 901 -3.85 33.77 -24.12
N ASP A 902 -3.22 33.03 -23.21
CA ASP A 902 -2.06 32.17 -23.48
C ASP A 902 -2.42 30.83 -24.17
N LYS A 903 -3.71 30.49 -24.27
CA LYS A 903 -4.17 29.18 -24.76
C LYS A 903 -5.19 29.33 -25.89
N THR A 904 -5.04 28.50 -26.92
CA THR A 904 -5.91 28.51 -28.10
C THR A 904 -7.33 28.02 -27.76
N TYR A 905 -7.46 27.07 -26.83
CA TYR A 905 -8.74 26.48 -26.43
C TYR A 905 -8.87 26.38 -24.90
N VAL A 906 -9.98 26.90 -24.36
CA VAL A 906 -10.24 26.91 -22.91
C VAL A 906 -11.65 26.45 -22.61
N THR A 907 -11.79 25.54 -21.65
CA THR A 907 -13.10 25.09 -21.16
C THR A 907 -13.26 25.35 -19.67
N PHE A 908 -14.33 26.06 -19.32
CA PHE A 908 -14.72 26.33 -17.93
C PHE A 908 -15.54 25.17 -17.38
N VAL A 909 -15.12 24.61 -16.24
CA VAL A 909 -15.74 23.41 -15.64
C VAL A 909 -16.14 23.69 -14.19
N GLY A 910 -17.23 23.09 -13.70
CA GLY A 910 -17.73 23.32 -12.34
C GLY A 910 -19.23 23.04 -12.19
N VAL A 911 -19.72 23.01 -10.96
CA VAL A 911 -21.11 22.64 -10.63
C VAL A 911 -22.17 23.57 -11.26
N PRO A 912 -23.42 23.13 -11.48
CA PRO A 912 -24.49 24.02 -11.99
C PRO A 912 -24.66 25.29 -11.13
N GLY A 913 -24.92 26.44 -11.75
CA GLY A 913 -25.12 27.72 -11.05
C GLY A 913 -23.85 28.43 -10.57
N SER A 914 -22.67 27.84 -10.79
CA SER A 914 -21.40 28.39 -10.30
C SER A 914 -20.91 29.66 -11.04
N GLY A 915 -21.50 30.00 -12.20
CA GLY A 915 -21.21 31.24 -12.95
C GLY A 915 -20.42 31.07 -14.26
N LYS A 916 -20.22 29.83 -14.74
CA LYS A 916 -19.20 29.50 -15.78
C LYS A 916 -19.42 30.26 -17.08
N SER A 917 -20.65 30.20 -17.59
CA SER A 917 -21.07 30.92 -18.80
C SER A 917 -20.94 32.43 -18.63
N VAL A 918 -21.25 32.96 -17.44
CA VAL A 918 -21.15 34.39 -17.17
C VAL A 918 -19.69 34.84 -17.21
N THR A 919 -18.79 34.10 -16.56
CA THR A 919 -17.35 34.37 -16.59
C THR A 919 -16.76 34.27 -17.99
N ALA A 920 -17.14 33.25 -18.77
CA ALA A 920 -16.66 33.09 -20.15
C ALA A 920 -17.08 34.28 -21.04
N ARG A 921 -18.33 34.74 -20.90
CA ARG A 921 -18.84 35.92 -21.60
C ARG A 921 -18.13 37.20 -21.18
N HIS A 922 -17.90 37.39 -19.87
CA HIS A 922 -17.17 38.55 -19.35
C HIS A 922 -15.72 38.61 -19.88
N ILE A 923 -15.02 37.47 -19.92
CA ILE A 923 -13.67 37.39 -20.52
C ILE A 923 -13.70 37.74 -22.01
N ALA A 924 -14.70 37.26 -22.75
CA ALA A 924 -14.86 37.62 -24.16
C ALA A 924 -15.09 39.13 -24.36
N LEU A 925 -15.89 39.77 -23.48
CA LEU A 925 -16.10 41.22 -23.49
C LEU A 925 -14.81 42.00 -23.20
N LYS A 926 -13.96 41.52 -22.29
CA LYS A 926 -12.63 42.10 -22.04
C LYS A 926 -11.68 41.93 -23.22
N LEU A 927 -11.65 40.75 -23.85
CA LEU A 927 -10.86 40.53 -25.08
C LEU A 927 -11.34 41.43 -26.22
N GLN A 928 -12.62 41.81 -26.26
CA GLN A 928 -13.11 42.78 -27.22
C GLN A 928 -12.52 44.18 -27.02
N GLU A 929 -12.21 44.58 -25.78
CA GLU A 929 -11.48 45.82 -25.49
C GLU A 929 -10.03 45.73 -26.02
N GLU A 930 -9.42 44.55 -26.01
CA GLU A 930 -8.10 44.23 -26.59
C GLU A 930 -8.13 44.02 -28.13
N GLY A 931 -9.26 44.28 -28.78
CA GLY A 931 -9.40 44.24 -30.24
C GLY A 931 -9.88 42.92 -30.84
N TYR A 932 -10.29 41.94 -30.02
CA TYR A 932 -10.90 40.70 -30.51
C TYR A 932 -12.36 40.89 -30.93
N TYR A 933 -12.77 40.22 -32.00
CA TYR A 933 -14.17 40.17 -32.42
C TYR A 933 -14.87 38.96 -31.80
N ILE A 934 -15.92 39.20 -30.99
CA ILE A 934 -16.66 38.13 -30.31
C ILE A 934 -17.68 37.49 -31.26
N LEU A 935 -17.65 36.17 -31.33
CA LEU A 935 -18.58 35.34 -32.08
C LEU A 935 -19.22 34.31 -31.14
N PRO A 936 -20.40 34.61 -30.58
CA PRO A 936 -21.23 33.61 -29.89
C PRO A 936 -21.66 32.54 -30.90
N ILE A 937 -21.35 31.28 -30.63
CA ILE A 937 -21.67 30.17 -31.52
C ILE A 937 -22.40 29.06 -30.77
N LYS A 938 -23.23 28.30 -31.48
CA LYS A 938 -24.06 27.25 -30.87
C LYS A 938 -23.45 25.87 -31.06
N ASP A 939 -22.76 25.69 -32.17
CA ASP A 939 -22.02 24.47 -32.48
C ASP A 939 -20.62 24.82 -32.96
N ILE A 940 -19.68 23.92 -32.75
CA ILE A 940 -18.27 24.12 -33.10
C ILE A 940 -18.05 24.22 -34.61
N SER A 941 -18.91 23.57 -35.40
CA SER A 941 -18.90 23.65 -36.87
C SER A 941 -19.26 25.05 -37.39
N ASP A 942 -19.87 25.91 -36.57
CA ASP A 942 -20.15 27.31 -36.91
C ASP A 942 -18.84 28.10 -37.11
N ILE A 943 -17.72 27.67 -36.52
CA ILE A 943 -16.40 28.29 -36.68
C ILE A 943 -15.95 28.25 -38.15
N GLU A 944 -16.10 27.11 -38.84
CA GLU A 944 -15.76 26.98 -40.27
C GLU A 944 -16.52 28.00 -41.13
N THR A 945 -17.73 28.34 -40.70
CA THR A 945 -18.66 29.18 -41.48
C THR A 945 -18.46 30.68 -41.20
N HIS A 946 -18.08 31.03 -39.97
CA HIS A 946 -18.05 32.41 -39.48
C HIS A 946 -16.65 32.97 -39.23
N CYS A 947 -15.61 32.13 -39.28
CA CYS A 947 -14.25 32.60 -39.19
C CYS A 947 -13.91 33.59 -40.31
N ILE A 948 -13.42 34.76 -39.90
CA ILE A 948 -12.94 35.81 -40.79
C ILE A 948 -11.41 35.80 -40.76
N PRO A 949 -10.72 35.34 -41.81
CA PRO A 949 -9.26 35.40 -41.85
C PRO A 949 -8.75 36.82 -41.57
N ASP A 950 -7.60 36.93 -40.91
CA ASP A 950 -6.88 38.18 -40.63
C ASP A 950 -7.47 39.12 -39.57
N ILE A 951 -8.47 38.67 -38.79
CA ILE A 951 -9.02 39.41 -37.64
C ILE A 951 -8.90 38.56 -36.37
N LEU A 952 -8.42 39.14 -35.26
CA LEU A 952 -8.45 38.50 -33.95
C LEU A 952 -9.91 38.23 -33.55
N GLN A 953 -10.26 36.97 -33.34
CA GLN A 953 -11.62 36.53 -33.03
C GLN A 953 -11.63 35.62 -31.82
N VAL A 954 -12.70 35.72 -31.02
CA VAL A 954 -12.98 34.80 -29.92
C VAL A 954 -14.33 34.15 -30.14
N PHE A 955 -14.35 32.82 -30.20
CA PHE A 955 -15.56 32.02 -30.35
C PHE A 955 -15.99 31.52 -28.97
N VAL A 956 -17.25 31.77 -28.59
CA VAL A 956 -17.78 31.37 -27.28
C VAL A 956 -18.94 30.41 -27.49
N ILE A 957 -18.80 29.19 -26.99
CA ILE A 957 -19.88 28.17 -26.95
C ILE A 957 -20.31 27.98 -25.51
N ASP A 958 -21.59 28.20 -25.24
CA ASP A 958 -22.20 27.93 -23.95
C ASP A 958 -22.79 26.52 -23.86
N ASP A 959 -22.71 25.94 -22.66
CA ASP A 959 -23.36 24.67 -22.29
C ASP A 959 -23.02 23.45 -23.17
N VAL A 960 -21.74 23.32 -23.51
CA VAL A 960 -21.18 22.26 -24.37
C VAL A 960 -21.55 20.84 -23.89
N VAL A 961 -21.73 20.62 -22.58
CA VAL A 961 -21.90 19.29 -21.96
C VAL A 961 -23.22 19.14 -21.19
N GLY A 962 -24.01 20.20 -20.98
CA GLY A 962 -25.26 20.17 -20.23
C GLY A 962 -25.12 20.24 -18.71
N VAL A 963 -26.19 19.91 -17.97
CA VAL A 963 -26.39 20.10 -16.51
C VAL A 963 -25.57 19.14 -15.61
N PHE A 964 -24.47 18.59 -16.09
CA PHE A 964 -23.66 17.62 -15.34
C PHE A 964 -22.72 18.30 -14.33
N GLY A 965 -22.50 17.69 -13.17
CA GLY A 965 -21.51 18.12 -12.17
C GLY A 965 -20.33 17.14 -12.14
N PHE A 966 -19.10 17.65 -12.20
CA PHE A 966 -17.89 16.83 -12.11
C PHE A 966 -17.53 16.60 -10.64
N ASP A 967 -17.13 15.39 -10.27
CA ASP A 967 -16.44 15.12 -9.01
C ASP A 967 -14.92 15.14 -9.19
N GLU A 968 -14.18 15.15 -8.09
CA GLU A 968 -12.72 15.24 -8.05
C GLU A 968 -12.03 14.05 -8.73
N SER A 969 -12.65 12.86 -8.66
CA SER A 969 -12.16 11.65 -9.33
C SER A 969 -12.30 11.75 -10.86
N MET A 970 -13.40 12.30 -11.36
CA MET A 970 -13.62 12.59 -12.77
C MET A 970 -12.70 13.71 -13.28
N PHE A 971 -12.49 14.77 -12.50
CA PHE A 971 -11.55 15.84 -12.84
C PHE A 971 -10.12 15.29 -12.97
N ASN A 972 -9.68 14.46 -12.03
CA ASN A 972 -8.37 13.81 -12.08
C ASN A 972 -8.22 12.88 -13.29
N LYS A 973 -9.28 12.15 -13.68
CA LYS A 973 -9.28 11.36 -14.93
C LYS A 973 -9.13 12.27 -16.15
N LEU A 974 -9.89 13.35 -16.27
CA LEU A 974 -9.79 14.36 -17.35
C LEU A 974 -8.42 15.05 -17.40
N TRP A 975 -7.84 15.35 -16.24
CA TRP A 975 -6.50 15.90 -16.07
C TRP A 975 -5.41 14.94 -16.56
N THR A 976 -5.57 13.64 -16.26
CA THR A 976 -4.64 12.60 -16.72
C THR A 976 -4.65 12.44 -18.25
N TYR A 977 -5.78 12.70 -18.91
CA TYR A 977 -5.88 12.66 -20.38
C TYR A 977 -5.30 13.91 -21.06
N THR A 978 -5.33 15.07 -20.41
CA THR A 978 -4.83 16.34 -20.96
C THR A 978 -3.32 16.51 -20.84
N ASN A 979 -2.65 15.80 -19.92
CA ASN A 979 -1.18 15.71 -19.84
C ASN A 979 -0.48 15.17 -21.11
N LYS A 980 -1.23 14.73 -22.13
CA LYS A 980 -0.70 14.39 -23.45
C LYS A 980 -0.56 15.57 -24.43
N PHE A 981 -1.19 16.72 -24.16
CA PHE A 981 -1.39 17.79 -25.16
C PHE A 981 -1.08 19.21 -24.64
N ASP A 982 -0.13 19.32 -23.71
CA ASP A 982 0.15 20.46 -22.82
C ASP A 982 0.47 21.84 -23.47
N SER A 983 0.48 21.94 -24.81
CA SER A 983 0.78 23.22 -25.48
C SER A 983 -0.45 24.09 -25.77
N GLU A 984 -1.62 23.54 -26.10
CA GLU A 984 -2.71 24.34 -26.73
C GLU A 984 -4.06 24.39 -25.97
N TYR A 985 -4.30 23.52 -24.99
CA TYR A 985 -5.61 23.35 -24.33
C TYR A 985 -5.53 23.43 -22.79
N THR A 986 -6.51 24.07 -22.11
CA THR A 986 -6.57 24.08 -20.63
C THR A 986 -8.00 24.03 -20.06
N PHE A 987 -8.14 23.42 -18.88
CA PHE A 987 -9.35 23.49 -18.03
C PHE A 987 -9.17 24.52 -16.92
N ILE A 988 -10.24 25.24 -16.54
CA ILE A 988 -10.27 26.11 -15.36
C ILE A 988 -11.32 25.56 -14.37
N HIS A 989 -10.85 25.12 -13.19
CA HIS A 989 -11.63 24.68 -12.02
C HIS A 989 -11.05 25.33 -10.75
N ASP A 990 -11.73 25.17 -9.61
CA ASP A 990 -11.39 25.64 -8.24
C ASP A 990 -11.72 27.10 -7.89
N SER A 991 -11.82 28.02 -8.84
CA SER A 991 -12.09 29.44 -8.52
C SER A 991 -13.50 29.73 -7.96
N MET A 992 -14.44 28.78 -8.07
CA MET A 992 -15.85 28.97 -7.69
C MET A 992 -16.24 28.34 -6.36
N PHE A 993 -15.56 27.28 -5.92
CA PHE A 993 -15.82 26.67 -4.61
C PHE A 993 -15.53 27.68 -3.49
N GLU A 994 -14.42 28.41 -3.59
CA GLU A 994 -14.05 29.47 -2.65
C GLU A 994 -15.06 30.62 -2.64
N ILE A 995 -15.64 30.97 -3.80
CA ILE A 995 -16.68 32.01 -3.93
C ILE A 995 -18.00 31.55 -3.30
N VAL A 996 -18.42 30.31 -3.58
CA VAL A 996 -19.67 29.72 -3.05
C VAL A 996 -19.55 29.50 -1.54
N ALA A 997 -18.42 28.98 -1.06
CA ALA A 997 -18.15 28.77 0.35
C ALA A 997 -18.04 30.11 1.09
N CYS A 998 -17.48 31.17 0.48
CA CYS A 998 -17.53 32.53 1.02
C CYS A 998 -18.96 33.09 1.06
N HIS A 999 -19.75 32.97 -0.01
CA HIS A 999 -21.12 33.50 -0.07
C HIS A 999 -22.07 32.76 0.90
N PHE A 1000 -22.00 31.43 0.94
CA PHE A 1000 -22.72 30.60 1.89
C PHE A 1000 -22.25 30.87 3.32
N GLY A 1001 -20.94 30.96 3.53
CA GLY A 1001 -20.34 31.23 4.83
C GLY A 1001 -20.68 32.59 5.40
N ARG A 1002 -20.90 33.61 4.56
CA ARG A 1002 -21.42 34.92 4.99
C ARG A 1002 -22.86 34.84 5.50
N GLN A 1003 -23.65 33.87 5.04
CA GLN A 1003 -25.03 33.67 5.51
C GLN A 1003 -25.12 32.68 6.68
N PHE A 1004 -24.22 31.69 6.72
CA PHE A 1004 -24.18 30.61 7.72
C PHE A 1004 -22.76 30.39 8.27
N PRO A 1005 -22.16 31.38 8.95
CA PRO A 1005 -20.79 31.29 9.45
C PRO A 1005 -20.60 30.14 10.44
N GLU A 1006 -21.63 29.79 11.20
CA GLU A 1006 -21.59 28.69 12.18
C GLU A 1006 -21.31 27.33 11.53
N LEU A 1007 -21.92 27.06 10.37
CA LEU A 1007 -21.68 25.83 9.62
C LEU A 1007 -20.28 25.80 9.03
N MET A 1008 -19.72 26.94 8.66
CA MET A 1008 -18.34 27.02 8.18
C MET A 1008 -17.38 26.70 9.31
N ILE A 1009 -17.55 27.33 10.48
CA ILE A 1009 -16.74 27.07 11.68
C ILE A 1009 -16.83 25.60 12.10
N GLN A 1010 -18.00 24.97 12.00
CA GLN A 1010 -18.20 23.59 12.47
C GLN A 1010 -17.62 22.53 11.54
N TYR A 1011 -17.71 22.70 10.22
CA TYR A 1011 -17.50 21.61 9.25
C TYR A 1011 -16.35 21.84 8.25
N MET A 1012 -15.85 23.07 8.09
CA MET A 1012 -14.74 23.32 7.17
C MET A 1012 -13.40 22.88 7.77
N SER A 1013 -12.44 22.56 6.89
CA SER A 1013 -11.08 22.19 7.29
C SER A 1013 -10.37 23.35 8.00
N SER A 1014 -9.46 23.03 8.91
CA SER A 1014 -8.74 24.03 9.71
C SER A 1014 -7.90 24.97 8.85
N ASP A 1015 -7.34 24.47 7.74
CA ASP A 1015 -6.68 25.28 6.71
C ASP A 1015 -7.65 26.27 6.04
N TYR A 1016 -8.89 25.88 5.77
CA TYR A 1016 -9.89 26.79 5.19
C TYR A 1016 -10.28 27.87 6.21
N LEU A 1017 -10.49 27.49 7.49
CA LEU A 1017 -10.80 28.45 8.56
C LEU A 1017 -9.69 29.50 8.70
N ALA A 1018 -8.43 29.06 8.77
CA ALA A 1018 -7.26 29.91 8.96
C ALA A 1018 -7.07 30.93 7.83
N ASN A 1019 -7.39 30.57 6.59
CA ASN A 1019 -7.19 31.44 5.43
C ASN A 1019 -8.42 32.31 5.10
N TYR A 1020 -9.63 31.90 5.48
CA TYR A 1020 -10.87 32.50 4.98
C TYR A 1020 -11.86 32.96 6.07
N ILE A 1021 -11.63 32.73 7.37
CA ILE A 1021 -12.43 33.35 8.44
C ILE A 1021 -11.69 34.53 9.05
N LYS A 1022 -12.36 35.69 9.10
CA LYS A 1022 -11.85 36.91 9.74
C LYS A 1022 -12.83 37.43 10.77
N VAL A 1023 -12.31 38.09 11.79
CA VAL A 1023 -13.12 38.71 12.84
C VAL A 1023 -13.45 40.14 12.42
N ASP A 1024 -14.66 40.61 12.70
CA ASP A 1024 -15.06 41.99 12.43
C ASP A 1024 -14.24 42.95 13.30
N GLY A 1025 -13.31 43.69 12.69
CA GLY A 1025 -12.43 44.60 13.40
C GLY A 1025 -12.93 46.03 13.30
N ASN A 1026 -13.17 46.69 14.44
CA ASN A 1026 -13.37 48.14 14.47
C ASN A 1026 -12.32 48.85 15.34
N GLU A 1027 -11.69 49.85 14.70
CA GLU A 1027 -11.12 51.09 15.24
C GLU A 1027 -9.86 51.02 16.12
N SER A 1028 -8.67 50.76 15.54
CA SER A 1028 -7.40 51.31 16.10
C SER A 1028 -6.18 51.36 15.17
N GLU A 1029 -6.30 51.21 13.84
CA GLU A 1029 -5.17 51.41 12.91
C GLU A 1029 -5.40 52.51 11.87
N SER A 1030 -6.18 53.54 12.23
CA SER A 1030 -6.25 54.79 11.48
C SER A 1030 -5.28 55.81 12.08
N ARG A 1031 -3.96 55.65 11.85
CA ARG A 1031 -2.93 56.72 11.85
C ARG A 1031 -1.53 56.09 11.74
N ILE A 1032 -0.90 56.17 10.56
CA ILE A 1032 0.40 56.84 10.31
C ILE A 1032 0.85 56.60 8.86
N SER A 1033 1.20 57.72 8.21
CA SER A 1033 1.96 57.98 6.98
C SER A 1033 1.56 57.34 5.65
N GLU A 1034 0.86 58.16 4.86
CA GLU A 1034 1.05 58.30 3.41
C GLU A 1034 2.56 58.40 3.09
N ASN A 1035 3.12 57.38 2.46
CA ASN A 1035 4.29 57.37 1.55
C ASN A 1035 5.05 56.05 1.68
N GLU A 1036 4.53 54.99 1.07
CA GLU A 1036 5.31 53.94 0.43
C GLU A 1036 4.33 53.08 -0.39
N GLU A 1037 4.48 53.05 -1.71
CA GLU A 1037 3.80 52.09 -2.58
C GLU A 1037 4.36 50.69 -2.28
N SER A 1038 3.72 49.98 -1.35
CA SER A 1038 3.92 48.54 -1.15
C SER A 1038 2.69 47.78 -1.62
N THR A 1039 2.97 46.73 -2.39
CA THR A 1039 2.06 45.94 -3.21
C THR A 1039 1.22 44.94 -2.41
N GLU A 1040 0.64 45.34 -1.28
CA GLU A 1040 0.05 44.38 -0.32
C GLU A 1040 -1.44 44.58 -0.01
N CYS A 1041 -2.17 45.34 -0.83
CA CYS A 1041 -3.61 45.52 -0.67
C CYS A 1041 -4.41 44.97 -1.88
N LYS A 1042 -4.41 43.64 -2.09
CA LYS A 1042 -5.31 42.95 -3.06
C LYS A 1042 -5.85 41.57 -2.59
N ALA A 1043 -5.76 41.20 -1.31
CA ALA A 1043 -6.12 39.87 -0.81
C ALA A 1043 -7.39 39.79 0.10
N SER A 1044 -8.28 40.78 0.12
CA SER A 1044 -9.37 40.86 1.13
C SER A 1044 -10.79 40.43 0.69
N GLY A 1045 -10.98 39.91 -0.53
CA GLY A 1045 -12.33 39.71 -1.10
C GLY A 1045 -13.09 38.43 -0.70
N LEU A 1046 -12.41 37.36 -0.27
CA LEU A 1046 -13.00 36.03 -0.05
C LEU A 1046 -13.10 35.60 1.42
N CYS A 1047 -12.99 36.53 2.38
CA CYS A 1047 -13.13 36.18 3.79
C CYS A 1047 -14.60 36.23 4.26
N ILE A 1048 -14.93 35.33 5.18
CA ILE A 1048 -16.17 35.29 5.96
C ILE A 1048 -15.89 36.07 7.25
N ILE A 1049 -16.56 37.21 7.41
CA ILE A 1049 -16.44 38.04 8.61
C ILE A 1049 -17.41 37.51 9.66
N ILE A 1050 -16.90 37.16 10.83
CA ILE A 1050 -17.69 36.65 11.94
C ILE A 1050 -17.86 37.73 13.02
N SER A 1051 -19.08 37.84 13.55
CA SER A 1051 -19.41 38.72 14.69
C SER A 1051 -19.14 38.07 16.04
N GLU A 1052 -19.17 38.87 17.11
CA GLU A 1052 -18.91 38.46 18.49
C GLU A 1052 -19.74 37.26 18.98
N SER A 1053 -20.95 37.09 18.48
CA SER A 1053 -21.80 35.93 18.75
C SER A 1053 -21.17 34.58 18.37
N HIS A 1054 -20.22 34.57 17.42
CA HIS A 1054 -19.59 33.37 16.89
C HIS A 1054 -18.24 33.06 17.55
N TYR A 1055 -17.68 33.99 18.34
CA TYR A 1055 -16.37 33.81 18.97
C TYR A 1055 -16.30 32.59 19.89
N PRO A 1056 -17.33 32.25 20.70
CA PRO A 1056 -17.30 31.03 21.50
C PRO A 1056 -17.27 29.76 20.66
N MET A 1057 -18.02 29.73 19.56
CA MET A 1057 -18.04 28.57 18.66
C MET A 1057 -16.70 28.41 17.95
N LEU A 1058 -16.09 29.50 17.50
CA LEU A 1058 -14.77 29.47 16.90
C LEU A 1058 -13.73 29.04 17.94
N ALA A 1059 -13.78 29.56 19.17
CA ALA A 1059 -12.85 29.20 20.25
C ALA A 1059 -12.93 27.70 20.62
N GLU A 1060 -14.14 27.13 20.77
CA GLU A 1060 -14.34 25.69 21.01
C GLU A 1060 -13.83 24.84 19.84
N ARG A 1061 -14.07 25.29 18.60
CA ARG A 1061 -13.56 24.62 17.40
C ARG A 1061 -12.03 24.61 17.38
N LEU A 1062 -11.41 25.77 17.52
CA LEU A 1062 -9.96 25.94 17.52
C LEU A 1062 -9.33 25.13 18.66
N PHE A 1063 -9.94 25.09 19.84
CA PHE A 1063 -9.40 24.31 20.96
C PHE A 1063 -9.51 22.81 20.72
N ARG A 1064 -10.62 22.32 20.15
CA ARG A 1064 -10.79 20.92 19.77
C ARG A 1064 -9.74 20.48 18.75
N ASP A 1065 -9.41 21.35 17.80
CA ASP A 1065 -8.39 21.07 16.79
C ASP A 1065 -7.00 20.99 17.46
N VAL A 1066 -6.69 21.85 18.44
CA VAL A 1066 -5.49 21.73 19.29
C VAL A 1066 -5.48 20.42 20.11
N GLU A 1067 -6.62 19.99 20.67
CA GLU A 1067 -6.73 18.70 21.38
C GLU A 1067 -6.45 17.49 20.48
N ASN A 1068 -6.77 17.61 19.18
CA ASN A 1068 -6.52 16.56 18.19
C ASN A 1068 -5.10 16.60 17.60
N GLY A 1069 -4.27 17.57 18.00
CA GLY A 1069 -2.88 17.71 17.54
C GLY A 1069 -2.67 18.75 16.44
N GLU A 1070 -3.72 19.45 15.99
CA GLU A 1070 -3.62 20.48 14.95
C GLU A 1070 -3.09 21.81 15.49
N ILE A 1071 -1.77 21.91 15.66
CA ILE A 1071 -1.08 23.10 16.21
C ILE A 1071 -1.09 24.34 15.31
N LEU A 1072 -1.46 24.18 14.03
CA LEU A 1072 -1.57 25.29 13.08
C LEU A 1072 -2.65 26.30 13.47
N VAL A 1073 -3.56 25.93 14.37
CA VAL A 1073 -4.57 26.79 14.98
C VAL A 1073 -3.97 28.07 15.59
N PHE A 1074 -2.78 28.01 16.19
CA PHE A 1074 -2.16 29.18 16.81
C PHE A 1074 -1.71 30.24 15.78
N GLY A 1075 -1.63 29.89 14.50
CA GLY A 1075 -1.37 30.82 13.40
C GLY A 1075 -2.61 31.58 12.90
N HIS A 1076 -3.80 31.26 13.39
CA HIS A 1076 -5.05 31.86 12.92
C HIS A 1076 -5.17 33.34 13.35
N GLU A 1077 -5.41 34.25 12.41
CA GLU A 1077 -5.52 35.70 12.69
C GLU A 1077 -6.62 36.02 13.72
N ALA A 1078 -7.74 35.30 13.70
CA ALA A 1078 -8.86 35.46 14.62
C ALA A 1078 -8.46 35.28 16.09
N LEU A 1079 -7.46 34.44 16.39
CA LEU A 1079 -7.00 34.19 17.75
C LEU A 1079 -6.23 35.40 18.33
N LYS A 1080 -5.82 36.35 17.49
CA LYS A 1080 -5.24 37.64 17.93
C LYS A 1080 -6.29 38.66 18.36
N HIS A 1081 -7.57 38.43 18.04
CA HIS A 1081 -8.65 39.33 18.46
C HIS A 1081 -8.94 39.16 19.96
N PRO A 1082 -8.95 40.23 20.78
CA PRO A 1082 -9.03 40.14 22.24
C PRO A 1082 -10.21 39.30 22.76
N SER A 1083 -11.40 39.47 22.18
CA SER A 1083 -12.59 38.71 22.61
C SER A 1083 -12.52 37.23 22.24
N VAL A 1084 -11.97 36.87 21.07
CA VAL A 1084 -11.81 35.46 20.66
C VAL A 1084 -10.76 34.79 21.53
N LEU A 1085 -9.65 35.49 21.80
CA LEU A 1085 -8.59 35.05 22.69
C LEU A 1085 -9.12 34.81 24.11
N GLN A 1086 -9.94 35.73 24.63
CA GLN A 1086 -10.56 35.60 25.94
C GLN A 1086 -11.50 34.38 26.00
N THR A 1087 -12.33 34.17 24.97
CA THR A 1087 -13.21 32.98 24.94
C THR A 1087 -12.41 31.68 24.77
N PHE A 1088 -11.30 31.71 24.04
CA PHE A 1088 -10.38 30.58 23.93
C PHE A 1088 -9.76 30.24 25.30
N ILE A 1089 -9.30 31.24 26.06
CA ILE A 1089 -8.81 31.06 27.43
C ILE A 1089 -9.90 30.51 28.35
N GLU A 1090 -11.15 30.92 28.20
CA GLU A 1090 -12.28 30.35 28.95
C GLU A 1090 -12.54 28.88 28.63
N VAL A 1091 -12.30 28.44 27.38
CA VAL A 1091 -12.38 27.02 26.99
C VAL A 1091 -11.22 26.24 27.61
N ILE A 1092 -10.00 26.78 27.56
CA ILE A 1092 -8.82 26.21 28.24
C ILE A 1092 -9.10 26.08 29.74
N ALA A 1093 -9.72 27.08 30.37
CA ALA A 1093 -9.97 27.12 31.80
C ALA A 1093 -10.97 26.09 32.33
N ARG A 1094 -11.71 25.41 31.45
CA ARG A 1094 -12.58 24.29 31.81
C ARG A 1094 -11.85 22.97 31.96
N LYS A 1095 -10.58 22.91 31.56
CA LYS A 1095 -9.75 21.70 31.58
C LYS A 1095 -8.92 21.64 32.86
N SER A 1096 -8.66 20.44 33.33
CA SER A 1096 -7.78 20.21 34.47
C SER A 1096 -6.31 20.45 34.11
N TYR A 1097 -5.47 20.75 35.10
CA TYR A 1097 -4.03 20.92 34.89
C TYR A 1097 -3.38 19.71 34.19
N GLY A 1098 -3.80 18.49 34.51
CA GLY A 1098 -3.29 17.28 33.85
C GLY A 1098 -3.64 17.19 32.36
N GLU A 1099 -4.83 17.67 31.97
CA GLU A 1099 -5.25 17.76 30.56
C GLU A 1099 -4.47 18.86 29.84
N LEU A 1100 -4.33 20.04 30.46
CA LEU A 1100 -3.53 21.14 29.90
C LEU A 1100 -2.06 20.78 29.74
N TYR A 1101 -1.50 20.03 30.69
CA TYR A 1101 -0.15 19.49 30.60
C TYR A 1101 -0.04 18.52 29.41
N SER A 1102 -0.99 17.62 29.24
CA SER A 1102 -1.01 16.70 28.09
C SER A 1102 -1.17 17.41 26.75
N ILE A 1103 -1.94 18.50 26.69
CA ILE A 1103 -2.25 19.19 25.43
C ILE A 1103 -1.13 20.18 25.05
N PHE A 1104 -0.70 21.04 25.98
CA PHE A 1104 0.23 22.14 25.68
C PHE A 1104 1.69 21.78 25.94
N LEU A 1105 1.97 21.00 26.98
CA LEU A 1105 3.33 20.80 27.50
C LEU A 1105 3.91 19.43 27.12
N SER A 1106 3.09 18.46 26.68
CA SER A 1106 3.55 17.18 26.18
C SER A 1106 3.94 17.24 24.70
N GLU A 1107 4.83 16.34 24.29
CA GLU A 1107 5.31 16.25 22.91
C GLU A 1107 4.22 15.67 22.00
N LEU A 1108 3.94 16.35 20.89
CA LEU A 1108 2.95 15.91 19.90
C LEU A 1108 3.53 14.77 19.04
N LYS A 1109 2.66 13.86 18.60
CA LYS A 1109 3.03 12.66 17.85
C LYS A 1109 2.55 12.74 16.39
N GLU A 1110 3.12 13.60 15.54
CA GLU A 1110 2.78 13.63 14.10
C GLU A 1110 3.97 13.93 13.17
N ASP A 1111 3.82 13.54 11.90
CA ASP A 1111 4.83 13.43 10.82
C ASP A 1111 5.60 14.73 10.49
N ASP A 1112 6.93 14.64 10.53
CA ASP A 1112 7.88 15.75 10.41
C ASP A 1112 7.97 16.40 9.00
N GLU A 1113 7.57 15.71 7.92
CA GLU A 1113 7.75 16.20 6.54
C GLU A 1113 6.68 17.21 6.07
N ILE A 1114 5.45 17.07 6.55
CA ILE A 1114 4.32 17.94 6.16
C ILE A 1114 4.46 19.31 6.83
N MET A 1115 4.86 19.34 8.11
CA MET A 1115 5.11 20.57 8.84
C MET A 1115 6.31 21.36 8.29
N PHE A 1116 7.40 20.69 7.90
CA PHE A 1116 8.59 21.38 7.40
C PHE A 1116 8.34 22.02 6.03
N SER A 1117 7.69 21.29 5.11
CA SER A 1117 7.37 21.79 3.76
C SER A 1117 6.31 22.91 3.78
N PHE A 1118 5.35 22.85 4.70
CA PHE A 1118 4.35 23.91 4.89
C PHE A 1118 4.91 25.16 5.58
N VAL A 1119 5.73 25.03 6.62
CA VAL A 1119 6.42 26.17 7.25
C VAL A 1119 7.33 26.89 6.24
N GLU A 1120 8.06 26.14 5.40
CA GLU A 1120 8.86 26.71 4.31
C GLU A 1120 7.99 27.41 3.25
N SER A 1121 6.77 26.89 2.99
CA SER A 1121 5.79 27.45 2.06
C SER A 1121 5.16 28.75 2.58
N GLN A 1122 4.79 28.82 3.86
CA GLN A 1122 4.24 30.05 4.48
C GLN A 1122 5.30 31.15 4.61
N MET A 1123 6.56 30.78 4.88
CA MET A 1123 7.71 31.69 4.89
C MET A 1123 8.00 32.30 3.51
N LYS A 1124 7.71 31.58 2.42
CA LYS A 1124 7.81 32.11 1.06
C LYS A 1124 6.70 33.10 0.70
N LYS A 1125 5.59 33.11 1.46
CA LYS A 1125 4.44 34.00 1.23
C LYS A 1125 4.56 35.35 1.92
N LYS A 1126 5.27 35.46 3.06
CA LYS A 1126 5.58 36.73 3.74
C LYS A 1126 6.92 37.26 3.25
N ASN A 1127 6.89 38.27 2.39
CA ASN A 1127 8.07 38.85 1.74
C ASN A 1127 8.84 39.78 2.71
N GLU A 1128 9.27 39.29 3.87
CA GLU A 1128 9.82 40.12 4.96
C GLU A 1128 11.38 40.09 5.02
N ALA A 1129 11.97 41.23 5.39
CA ALA A 1129 13.38 41.58 5.20
C ALA A 1129 14.36 40.86 6.15
N TRP A 1130 15.66 40.90 5.81
CA TRP A 1130 16.73 40.10 6.41
C TRP A 1130 17.00 40.31 7.93
N ASP A 1131 16.58 41.41 8.55
CA ASP A 1131 16.87 41.69 9.97
C ASP A 1131 15.94 40.93 10.95
N GLU A 1132 14.68 40.65 10.58
CA GLU A 1132 13.78 39.80 11.40
C GLU A 1132 14.16 38.30 11.36
N ARG A 1133 15.05 37.91 10.44
CA ARG A 1133 15.61 36.55 10.42
C ARG A 1133 16.47 36.26 11.65
N LEU A 1134 17.04 37.27 12.31
CA LEU A 1134 17.91 37.07 13.47
C LEU A 1134 17.12 36.71 14.74
N GLU A 1135 15.97 37.35 14.98
CA GLU A 1135 15.02 36.94 16.02
C GLU A 1135 14.44 35.55 15.73
N PHE A 1136 14.17 35.23 14.46
CA PHE A 1136 13.75 33.89 14.05
C PHE A 1136 14.79 32.80 14.36
N TYR A 1137 16.09 33.06 14.20
CA TYR A 1137 17.12 32.08 14.59
C TYR A 1137 17.19 31.87 16.10
N GLN A 1138 16.92 32.90 16.90
CA GLN A 1138 16.87 32.80 18.36
C GLN A 1138 15.61 32.06 18.84
N ILE A 1139 14.45 32.34 18.23
CA ILE A 1139 13.19 31.64 18.51
C ILE A 1139 13.27 30.19 18.03
N LYS A 1140 13.86 29.92 16.86
CA LYS A 1140 14.11 28.55 16.36
C LYS A 1140 14.96 27.74 17.33
N ASP A 1141 15.94 28.34 18.00
CA ASP A 1141 16.76 27.67 19.02
C ASP A 1141 16.02 27.42 20.35
N LEU A 1142 14.97 28.20 20.62
CA LEU A 1142 14.02 28.02 21.73
C LEU A 1142 12.93 26.99 21.41
N LEU A 1143 12.49 26.91 20.15
CA LEU A 1143 11.46 25.98 19.65
C LEU A 1143 12.03 24.59 19.32
N PHE A 1144 13.32 24.51 18.99
CA PHE A 1144 14.01 23.29 18.58
C PHE A 1144 15.41 23.24 19.21
N ASP A 1145 15.65 22.26 20.08
CA ASP A 1145 16.95 22.07 20.77
C ASP A 1145 18.10 21.91 19.78
N ARG A 1146 19.15 22.74 19.90
CA ARG A 1146 20.37 22.67 19.06
C ARG A 1146 21.25 21.44 19.31
N ARG A 1147 20.98 20.63 20.34
CA ARG A 1147 21.91 19.55 20.72
C ARG A 1147 21.70 18.22 20.00
N TYR A 1148 20.55 17.92 19.40
CA TYR A 1148 20.34 16.63 18.71
C TYR A 1148 19.35 16.68 17.53
N PHE A 1149 19.58 15.83 16.54
CA PHE A 1149 18.91 15.70 15.23
C PHE A 1149 17.43 15.22 15.26
N VAL A 1150 16.65 15.48 16.32
CA VAL A 1150 15.22 15.11 16.40
C VAL A 1150 14.39 16.32 16.81
N LYS A 1151 13.54 16.81 15.91
CA LYS A 1151 12.68 17.97 16.15
C LYS A 1151 11.35 17.48 16.74
N ARG A 1152 11.10 17.67 18.04
CA ARG A 1152 9.80 17.41 18.66
C ARG A 1152 9.10 18.73 18.97
N VAL A 1153 7.85 18.87 18.55
CA VAL A 1153 7.09 20.12 18.65
C VAL A 1153 6.03 20.00 19.75
N ARG A 1154 5.97 20.98 20.64
CA ARG A 1154 4.91 21.11 21.65
C ARG A 1154 3.94 22.22 21.25
N ALA A 1155 2.66 22.10 21.57
CA ALA A 1155 1.69 23.16 21.28
C ALA A 1155 2.05 24.49 21.98
N ILE A 1156 2.65 24.45 23.18
CA ILE A 1156 3.17 25.64 23.88
C ILE A 1156 4.25 26.38 23.06
N SER A 1157 5.03 25.66 22.26
CA SER A 1157 6.05 26.24 21.38
C SER A 1157 5.40 27.13 20.32
N TRP A 1158 4.23 26.75 19.79
CA TRP A 1158 3.49 27.55 18.81
C TRP A 1158 2.74 28.74 19.42
N VAL A 1159 2.27 28.60 20.66
CA VAL A 1159 1.75 29.73 21.46
C VAL A 1159 2.82 30.81 21.62
N ILE A 1160 4.05 30.41 21.93
CA ILE A 1160 5.21 31.31 22.06
C ILE A 1160 5.58 31.91 20.70
N TYR A 1161 5.69 31.09 19.65
CA TYR A 1161 6.07 31.54 18.30
C TYR A 1161 5.12 32.59 17.72
N HIS A 1162 3.81 32.41 17.90
CA HIS A 1162 2.80 33.35 17.41
C HIS A 1162 2.51 34.51 18.38
N GLY A 1163 3.23 34.60 19.51
CA GLY A 1163 3.15 35.73 20.44
C GLY A 1163 1.86 35.80 21.26
N HIS A 1164 1.21 34.67 21.54
CA HIS A 1164 -0.04 34.61 22.30
C HIS A 1164 0.21 34.72 23.82
N ASN A 1165 0.69 35.89 24.27
CA ASN A 1165 1.16 36.13 25.64
C ASN A 1165 0.12 35.83 26.74
N GLN A 1166 -1.17 36.05 26.47
CA GLN A 1166 -2.23 35.78 27.46
C GLN A 1166 -2.51 34.28 27.64
N ILE A 1167 -2.47 33.49 26.56
CA ILE A 1167 -2.57 32.02 26.65
C ILE A 1167 -1.35 31.49 27.40
N LEU A 1168 -0.16 31.99 27.08
CA LEU A 1168 1.08 31.62 27.76
C LEU A 1168 1.02 31.95 29.27
N GLN A 1169 0.62 33.17 29.63
CA GLN A 1169 0.49 33.58 31.03
C GLN A 1169 -0.53 32.70 31.77
N TYR A 1170 -1.68 32.40 31.16
CA TYR A 1170 -2.68 31.52 31.76
C TYR A 1170 -2.11 30.12 32.06
N ILE A 1171 -1.36 29.55 31.11
CA ILE A 1171 -0.71 28.25 31.30
C ILE A 1171 0.34 28.31 32.42
N ILE A 1172 1.15 29.39 32.47
CA ILE A 1172 2.12 29.63 33.56
C ILE A 1172 1.42 29.71 34.92
N ASP A 1173 0.32 30.44 35.03
CA ASP A 1173 -0.41 30.62 36.28
C ASP A 1173 -1.02 29.29 36.77
N GLN A 1174 -1.50 28.43 35.86
CA GLN A 1174 -1.97 27.08 36.20
C GLN A 1174 -0.83 26.18 36.69
N ILE A 1175 0.35 26.23 36.06
CA ILE A 1175 1.56 25.53 36.53
C ILE A 1175 1.93 25.97 37.95
N LEU A 1176 1.97 27.28 38.20
CA LEU A 1176 2.33 27.84 39.51
C LEU A 1176 1.31 27.50 40.61
N THR A 1177 0.02 27.51 40.28
CA THR A 1177 -1.08 27.25 41.24
C THR A 1177 -1.10 25.80 41.72
N GLU A 1178 -0.79 24.85 40.85
CA GLU A 1178 -0.77 23.40 41.16
C GLU A 1178 0.60 22.90 41.66
N LYS A 1179 1.52 23.81 42.02
CA LYS A 1179 2.92 23.52 42.41
C LYS A 1179 3.73 22.79 41.33
N GLY A 1180 3.38 22.98 40.05
CA GLY A 1180 4.20 22.54 38.92
C GLY A 1180 5.50 23.33 38.82
N ASN A 1181 6.47 22.80 38.08
CA ASN A 1181 7.75 23.48 37.90
C ASN A 1181 7.65 24.42 36.69
N VAL A 1182 7.94 25.71 36.86
CA VAL A 1182 8.01 26.65 35.71
C VAL A 1182 9.05 26.17 34.69
N ASN A 1183 10.05 25.41 35.14
CA ASN A 1183 10.99 24.76 34.25
C ASN A 1183 10.31 23.78 33.29
N ASP A 1184 9.11 23.24 33.53
CA ASP A 1184 8.39 22.35 32.60
C ASP A 1184 8.07 23.05 31.25
N LEU A 1185 7.99 24.39 31.22
CA LEU A 1185 7.87 25.17 29.98
C LEU A 1185 9.15 25.09 29.13
N PHE A 1186 10.29 24.93 29.79
CA PHE A 1186 11.63 24.96 29.19
C PHE A 1186 12.35 23.60 29.24
N GLN A 1187 11.81 22.62 29.97
CA GLN A 1187 12.37 21.28 30.14
C GLN A 1187 11.84 20.38 29.03
N ASN A 1188 12.79 19.78 28.30
CA ASN A 1188 12.52 18.55 27.55
C ASN A 1188 12.11 17.47 28.57
N SER A 1189 11.23 16.56 28.20
CA SER A 1189 10.66 15.51 29.07
C SER A 1189 11.67 14.51 29.69
N TYR A 1190 12.97 14.78 29.58
CA TYR A 1190 14.09 14.11 30.24
C TYR A 1190 14.50 14.90 31.49
N ASN A 1191 13.87 14.63 32.63
CA ASN A 1191 14.49 14.67 33.96
C ASN A 1191 13.45 14.34 35.02
N LYS A 1192 13.11 13.05 35.16
CA LYS A 1192 12.52 12.56 36.41
C LYS A 1192 13.17 11.31 36.98
N ASP A 1193 14.05 10.64 36.23
CA ASP A 1193 14.74 9.44 36.69
C ASP A 1193 16.22 9.47 36.26
N GLU A 1194 17.06 10.27 36.95
CA GLU A 1194 18.53 10.07 37.03
C GLU A 1194 19.15 11.13 37.97
N GLU A 1195 18.94 10.95 39.29
CA GLU A 1195 19.97 11.32 40.26
C GLU A 1195 20.82 10.07 40.51
N GLU A 1196 22.13 10.21 40.26
CA GLU A 1196 23.25 9.25 40.41
C GLU A 1196 23.78 8.65 39.10
N MET A 1197 24.82 9.27 38.54
CA MET A 1197 26.19 8.70 38.59
C MET A 1197 27.21 9.61 37.91
N ALA A 1198 28.12 10.10 38.76
CA ALA A 1198 29.54 10.37 38.56
C ALA A 1198 30.05 10.95 37.22
N TYR A 1199 30.55 12.19 37.36
CA TYR A 1199 31.68 12.75 36.64
C TYR A 1199 32.77 11.70 36.34
N ASP A 1200 33.24 11.68 35.09
CA ASP A 1200 34.67 11.48 34.86
C ASP A 1200 35.20 12.41 33.76
N SER A 1201 36.39 12.90 34.02
CA SER A 1201 36.91 14.19 33.59
C SER A 1201 37.83 14.07 32.37
N VAL A 1202 37.40 14.53 31.19
CA VAL A 1202 38.30 15.09 30.15
C VAL A 1202 37.49 16.05 29.27
N ASP A 1203 37.55 17.35 29.53
CA ASP A 1203 37.56 18.44 28.52
C ASP A 1203 37.46 19.81 29.21
N VAL A 1204 38.52 20.19 29.93
CA VAL A 1204 38.65 21.48 30.64
C VAL A 1204 38.99 22.65 29.69
N GLU A 1205 39.22 22.42 28.40
CA GLU A 1205 39.66 23.50 27.49
C GLU A 1205 38.56 24.13 26.61
N ARG A 1206 37.31 23.66 26.66
CA ARG A 1206 36.18 24.33 25.96
C ARG A 1206 35.33 25.25 26.85
N GLY A 1207 35.54 25.24 28.17
CA GLY A 1207 34.79 26.07 29.12
C GLY A 1207 35.15 27.56 29.11
N ALA A 1208 36.34 27.94 28.64
CA ALA A 1208 36.82 29.32 28.69
C ALA A 1208 36.28 30.22 27.56
N VAL A 1209 35.71 29.65 26.49
CA VAL A 1209 35.19 30.41 25.33
C VAL A 1209 33.67 30.64 25.43
N MET A 1210 32.95 29.84 26.23
CA MET A 1210 31.51 29.99 26.46
C MET A 1210 31.19 31.01 27.58
N ALA A 1211 32.02 31.09 28.62
CA ALA A 1211 31.80 32.02 29.74
C ALA A 1211 31.90 33.51 29.35
N ALA A 1212 32.57 33.83 28.23
CA ALA A 1212 32.62 35.19 27.70
C ALA A 1212 31.38 35.59 26.87
N ARG A 1213 30.56 34.63 26.44
CA ARG A 1213 29.32 34.89 25.69
C ARG A 1213 28.11 35.05 26.60
N ASP A 1214 28.10 34.37 27.76
CA ASP A 1214 26.99 34.48 28.71
C ASP A 1214 26.97 35.83 29.46
N SER A 1215 28.13 36.48 29.63
CA SER A 1215 28.19 37.82 30.23
C SER A 1215 27.64 38.93 29.33
N ASP A 1216 27.67 38.74 28.01
CA ASP A 1216 27.15 39.72 27.04
C ASP A 1216 25.61 39.65 26.95
N ILE A 1217 25.03 38.47 27.09
CA ILE A 1217 23.57 38.25 27.07
C ILE A 1217 22.91 38.81 28.35
N GLU A 1218 23.55 38.68 29.50
CA GLU A 1218 23.03 39.22 30.77
C GLU A 1218 23.13 40.76 30.84
N SER A 1219 24.12 41.35 30.14
CA SER A 1219 24.25 42.80 29.94
C SER A 1219 23.15 43.37 29.04
N ASP A 1220 22.78 42.66 27.97
CA ASP A 1220 21.78 43.13 27.02
C ASP A 1220 20.33 42.91 27.51
N MET A 1221 20.08 41.89 28.34
CA MET A 1221 18.82 41.71 29.08
C MET A 1221 18.56 42.84 30.10
N LYS A 1222 19.61 43.39 30.73
CA LYS A 1222 19.47 44.55 31.64
C LYS A 1222 19.19 45.88 30.94
N LYS A 1223 19.53 46.01 29.64
CA LYS A 1223 19.18 47.21 28.86
C LYS A 1223 17.72 47.24 28.40
N LEU A 1224 17.07 46.09 28.32
CA LEU A 1224 15.65 45.97 27.97
C LEU A 1224 14.68 46.29 29.12
N HIS A 1225 15.15 46.34 30.37
CA HIS A 1225 14.32 46.69 31.55
C HIS A 1225 14.33 48.20 31.92
N VAL A 1226 14.93 49.08 31.12
CA VAL A 1226 15.01 50.54 31.41
C VAL A 1226 14.19 51.39 30.42
N LYS A 1227 13.32 50.80 29.60
CA LYS A 1227 12.39 51.54 28.71
C LYS A 1227 10.92 51.21 28.99
N GLN A 1228 10.55 51.18 30.27
CA GLN A 1228 9.15 51.12 30.70
C GLN A 1228 8.73 52.23 31.68
N ASP A 1229 9.50 53.32 31.75
CA ASP A 1229 9.03 54.60 32.26
C ASP A 1229 9.41 55.72 31.27
N MET A 1230 8.64 55.82 30.19
CA MET A 1230 8.33 57.07 29.45
C MET A 1230 7.14 56.87 28.52
#